data_AF-A0A369AKZ3-F1
#
_entry.id   AF-A0A369AKZ3-F1
#
_cell.length_a   1.000
_cell.length_b   1.000
_cell.length_c   1.000
_cell.angle_alpha   90.00
_cell.angle_beta   90.00
_cell.angle_gamma   90.00
#
_symmetry.space_group_name_H-M   'P 1'
#
loop_
_entity.id
_entity.type
_entity.pdbx_description
1 polymer ?
#
loop_
_entity_poly.entity_id
_entity_poly.type
_entity_poly.pdbx_seq_one_letter_code
_entity_poly.pdbx_strand_id
1 'polypeptide(L)'
;MKTKILSLLLVAGMLISLALITIGCSTNTDASVSDTPKGATALWDAGGTRNKIVVISDIHIGIDDSYAEMVKNRPLLIEFLQRLQRTTDVRELVIDGDFLDEWFLPVYYPSYTDQGKFYKDVIANNQRVIDELNKVTNSGIKLVYIPGNHDMTQDNAVLQEAIPKIVQIRDAKGLGTYYTGDRNEIAIEHGHRYDIFSAPDTVTNAKLCGNDDTILPAGYFYARYAATWVLEGCPKVEKNLPVVTKLPDKSDTDQYGAYIYYSLLKNISARMTPNESLDEKIFDMHISGFDDAYTYLDFYPAQQADGTISAPVLFKNIQRTWEERQKINKVKVPNSFIEAVSGTLDWDYFFKQARTQYLENPDENVDVVVFGHTHVPQYTAMNNGKYYINEGTWIDHNADYPDATRTFAVITTGEKTTAGLYKYGEDGSVLDISSSVGKENDEAAPAKEPSGNVSFDYKTVENYGDDETQARYVEVSGLADSAVQGKLNGKLKDFCISPTSSAEKDTTYNIMPVFEVVGGDLLSIRTYNTAYTKGAAYPVNSIRTQIFSLTTGDKDAGKLWDFINNKNTFKQMVLDGKLGFAAAGVEGEMPQELKAGAYKKLAESIDTSEFAAQFYFSDGGTLNVWCNGENHATGDYWLFDIPVTELGNLATDRLLPIIEQTSRDGS
;
A
#
# COMPACT_ATOMS: atom_id res chain seq x y z
N MET A 1 -65.38 -30.65 -7.04
CA MET A 1 -65.76 -29.28 -7.48
C MET A 1 -64.80 -28.32 -6.81
N LYS A 2 -64.03 -27.45 -7.45
CA LYS A 2 -63.65 -27.10 -8.83
C LYS A 2 -62.29 -26.41 -8.63
N THR A 3 -61.18 -26.86 -9.20
CA THR A 3 -60.61 -26.44 -10.50
C THR A 3 -60.55 -24.93 -10.77
N LYS A 4 -59.37 -24.52 -11.29
CA LYS A 4 -59.12 -23.45 -12.32
C LYS A 4 -59.08 -22.01 -11.78
N ILE A 5 -58.16 -21.09 -12.11
CA ILE A 5 -57.26 -20.79 -13.27
C ILE A 5 -56.24 -19.75 -12.71
N LEU A 6 -54.92 -19.78 -13.00
CA LEU A 6 -54.31 -19.16 -14.19
C LEU A 6 -52.89 -19.69 -14.41
N SER A 7 -52.68 -20.26 -15.59
CA SER A 7 -51.42 -20.53 -16.25
C SER A 7 -51.29 -19.50 -17.38
N LEU A 8 -50.11 -18.87 -17.57
CA LEU A 8 -49.60 -18.41 -18.87
C LEU A 8 -48.29 -17.64 -18.68
N LEU A 9 -47.16 -18.32 -18.92
CA LEU A 9 -45.98 -17.89 -19.70
C LEU A 9 -44.78 -18.78 -19.36
N LEU A 10 -44.74 -19.95 -20.00
CA LEU A 10 -43.60 -20.86 -19.98
C LEU A 10 -43.58 -21.61 -21.32
N VAL A 11 -43.13 -20.93 -22.38
CA VAL A 11 -42.75 -21.56 -23.66
C VAL A 11 -41.68 -20.69 -24.32
N ALA A 12 -40.41 -21.09 -24.20
CA ALA A 12 -39.41 -21.11 -25.27
C ALA A 12 -38.05 -21.50 -24.68
N GLY A 13 -37.43 -22.58 -25.20
CA GLY A 13 -35.98 -22.75 -25.08
C GLY A 13 -35.43 -24.06 -24.50
N MET A 14 -36.10 -25.21 -24.65
CA MET A 14 -35.43 -26.51 -24.55
C MET A 14 -35.83 -27.35 -25.75
N LEU A 15 -35.00 -27.32 -26.80
CA LEU A 15 -34.90 -28.32 -27.86
C LEU A 15 -33.63 -27.99 -28.65
N ILE A 16 -32.53 -28.69 -28.33
CA ILE A 16 -31.55 -29.32 -29.23
C ILE A 16 -30.42 -29.82 -28.34
N SER A 17 -30.53 -31.09 -27.94
CA SER A 17 -29.44 -31.90 -27.42
C SER A 17 -29.81 -33.34 -27.76
N LEU A 18 -29.30 -33.84 -28.89
CA LEU A 18 -28.91 -35.22 -29.11
C LEU A 18 -28.51 -35.37 -30.58
N ALA A 19 -27.20 -35.50 -30.83
CA ALA A 19 -26.62 -36.49 -31.74
C ALA A 19 -25.17 -36.10 -32.05
N LEU A 20 -24.23 -36.82 -31.40
CA LEU A 20 -23.08 -37.51 -32.02
C LEU A 20 -21.94 -37.62 -31.00
N ILE A 21 -21.99 -38.68 -30.19
CA ILE A 21 -20.80 -39.32 -29.62
C ILE A 21 -20.76 -40.71 -30.26
N THR A 22 -19.71 -41.01 -31.01
CA THR A 22 -18.90 -42.24 -30.90
C THR A 22 -17.88 -42.31 -32.04
N ILE A 23 -16.75 -42.95 -31.73
CA ILE A 23 -15.57 -43.29 -32.55
C ILE A 23 -14.50 -42.18 -32.53
N GLY A 24 -13.28 -42.37 -32.03
CA GLY A 24 -12.61 -43.57 -31.53
C GLY A 24 -11.19 -43.22 -31.08
N CYS A 25 -10.59 -44.07 -30.24
CA CYS A 25 -9.17 -44.03 -29.95
C CYS A 25 -8.36 -44.25 -31.25
N SER A 26 -7.45 -43.33 -31.59
CA SER A 26 -6.24 -43.68 -32.32
C SER A 26 -5.08 -42.79 -31.90
N THR A 27 -4.07 -43.44 -31.33
CA THR A 27 -2.69 -42.97 -31.24
C THR A 27 -2.21 -42.49 -32.61
N ASN A 28 -1.79 -41.22 -32.72
CA ASN A 28 -0.86 -40.78 -33.75
C ASN A 28 0.13 -39.81 -33.12
N THR A 29 1.33 -40.34 -32.91
CA THR A 29 2.59 -39.61 -32.92
C THR A 29 2.69 -38.74 -34.18
N ASP A 30 3.38 -37.60 -34.04
CA ASP A 30 3.74 -36.61 -35.06
C ASP A 30 2.77 -35.42 -35.23
N ALA A 31 2.91 -34.43 -34.35
CA ALA A 31 2.60 -33.04 -34.67
C ALA A 31 3.89 -32.22 -34.57
N SER A 32 4.51 -32.01 -35.73
CA SER A 32 5.61 -31.09 -35.94
C SER A 32 5.09 -29.64 -36.02
N VAL A 33 5.77 -28.76 -35.28
CA VAL A 33 6.09 -27.36 -35.57
C VAL A 33 4.99 -26.41 -36.09
N SER A 34 4.79 -25.35 -35.29
CA SER A 34 4.30 -24.00 -35.60
C SER A 34 2.79 -23.77 -35.82
N ASP A 35 2.07 -23.58 -34.71
CA ASP A 35 0.95 -22.63 -34.63
C ASP A 35 1.41 -21.33 -33.95
N THR A 36 2.52 -20.77 -34.42
CA THR A 36 2.88 -19.37 -34.14
C THR A 36 2.19 -18.52 -35.20
N PRO A 37 1.46 -17.44 -34.87
CA PRO A 37 0.92 -16.55 -35.88
C PRO A 37 2.04 -16.11 -36.83
N LYS A 38 1.86 -16.39 -38.13
CA LYS A 38 2.70 -15.81 -39.19
C LYS A 38 2.53 -14.29 -39.13
N GLY A 39 3.44 -13.58 -38.47
CA GLY A 39 3.46 -12.11 -38.51
C GLY A 39 3.92 -11.36 -37.26
N ALA A 40 4.00 -11.98 -36.07
CA ALA A 40 4.45 -11.27 -34.88
C ALA A 40 5.96 -10.94 -34.97
N THR A 41 6.31 -9.66 -34.85
CA THR A 41 7.67 -9.13 -34.92
C THR A 41 8.40 -9.30 -33.57
N ALA A 42 9.72 -9.13 -33.54
CA ALA A 42 10.45 -9.07 -32.26
C ALA A 42 9.94 -7.91 -31.38
N LEU A 43 10.25 -7.94 -30.07
CA LEU A 43 9.90 -6.85 -29.15
C LEU A 43 10.67 -5.56 -29.51
N TRP A 44 11.92 -5.71 -29.94
CA TRP A 44 12.80 -4.64 -30.44
C TRP A 44 13.77 -5.20 -31.48
N ASP A 45 14.53 -4.31 -32.13
CA ASP A 45 15.62 -4.68 -33.03
C ASP A 45 16.77 -5.29 -32.22
N ALA A 46 16.90 -6.62 -32.30
CA ALA A 46 17.86 -7.37 -31.49
C ALA A 46 19.31 -7.06 -31.88
N GLY A 47 20.17 -6.89 -30.87
CA GLY A 47 21.61 -6.77 -31.05
C GLY A 47 22.28 -8.07 -31.49
N GLY A 48 23.56 -7.99 -31.88
CA GLY A 48 24.36 -9.16 -32.28
C GLY A 48 24.86 -10.03 -31.11
N THR A 49 24.54 -9.67 -29.87
CA THR A 49 25.02 -10.35 -28.65
C THR A 49 23.83 -10.67 -27.75
N ARG A 50 23.81 -11.87 -27.20
CA ARG A 50 22.71 -12.38 -26.39
C ARG A 50 22.92 -12.10 -24.90
N ASN A 51 22.78 -10.84 -24.51
CA ASN A 51 23.16 -10.33 -23.19
C ASN A 51 22.02 -9.65 -22.42
N LYS A 52 20.77 -9.74 -22.90
CA LYS A 52 19.60 -9.16 -22.21
C LYS A 52 18.88 -10.17 -21.33
N ILE A 53 18.51 -9.74 -20.13
CA ILE A 53 17.65 -10.44 -19.19
C ILE A 53 16.35 -9.66 -19.12
N VAL A 54 15.23 -10.33 -19.37
CA VAL A 54 13.89 -9.77 -19.22
C VAL A 54 13.30 -10.28 -17.91
N VAL A 55 12.74 -9.39 -17.10
CA VAL A 55 12.10 -9.74 -15.83
C VAL A 55 10.65 -9.26 -15.85
N ILE A 56 9.73 -10.16 -15.49
CA ILE A 56 8.30 -9.91 -15.32
C ILE A 56 7.88 -10.43 -13.94
N SER A 57 6.91 -9.78 -13.32
CA SER A 57 6.41 -10.14 -11.98
C SER A 57 4.90 -9.88 -11.89
N ASP A 58 4.29 -10.31 -10.79
CA ASP A 58 2.92 -9.95 -10.39
C ASP A 58 1.94 -10.21 -11.55
N ILE A 59 1.96 -11.46 -12.03
CA ILE A 59 1.17 -11.94 -13.17
C ILE A 59 -0.21 -12.38 -12.72
N HIS A 60 -0.34 -13.00 -11.54
CA HIS A 60 -1.62 -13.42 -10.92
C HIS A 60 -2.57 -14.18 -11.84
N ILE A 61 -2.08 -15.17 -12.59
CA ILE A 61 -2.99 -16.07 -13.31
C ILE A 61 -3.68 -17.00 -12.30
N GLY A 62 -5.00 -16.99 -12.29
CA GLY A 62 -5.82 -17.69 -11.30
C GLY A 62 -6.52 -18.95 -11.83
N ILE A 63 -7.13 -19.68 -10.90
CA ILE A 63 -7.86 -20.92 -11.15
C ILE A 63 -9.20 -20.73 -11.88
N ASP A 64 -9.82 -19.55 -11.77
CA ASP A 64 -11.13 -19.24 -12.33
C ASP A 64 -11.17 -17.79 -12.87
N ASP A 65 -11.52 -17.65 -14.14
CA ASP A 65 -11.54 -16.36 -14.84
C ASP A 65 -12.67 -15.42 -14.37
N SER A 66 -13.63 -15.90 -13.58
CA SER A 66 -14.69 -15.06 -13.04
C SER A 66 -14.22 -14.07 -11.97
N TYR A 67 -13.04 -14.31 -11.39
CA TYR A 67 -12.44 -13.42 -10.39
C TYR A 67 -10.92 -13.26 -10.48
N ALA A 68 -10.21 -14.05 -11.29
CA ALA A 68 -8.77 -13.86 -11.47
C ALA A 68 -8.42 -12.43 -11.93
N GLU A 69 -7.31 -11.89 -11.42
CA GLU A 69 -6.88 -10.51 -11.70
C GLU A 69 -6.21 -10.35 -13.07
N MET A 70 -5.89 -11.45 -13.76
CA MET A 70 -5.20 -11.49 -15.05
C MET A 70 -6.01 -12.25 -16.12
N VAL A 71 -7.04 -11.61 -16.65
CA VAL A 71 -7.92 -12.16 -17.70
C VAL A 71 -7.85 -11.31 -18.97
N LYS A 72 -8.04 -9.99 -18.87
CA LYS A 72 -8.02 -9.04 -20.00
C LYS A 72 -6.61 -8.91 -20.59
N ASN A 73 -5.59 -8.89 -19.74
CA ASN A 73 -4.18 -8.75 -20.14
C ASN A 73 -3.54 -10.09 -20.54
N ARG A 74 -4.20 -11.24 -20.28
CA ARG A 74 -3.67 -12.58 -20.63
C ARG A 74 -3.36 -12.75 -22.12
N PRO A 75 -4.20 -12.31 -23.08
CA PRO A 75 -3.85 -12.34 -24.51
C PRO A 75 -2.62 -11.49 -24.85
N LEU A 76 -2.42 -10.35 -24.17
CA LEU A 76 -1.26 -9.47 -24.38
C LEU A 76 0.03 -10.10 -23.84
N LEU A 77 -0.04 -10.80 -22.69
CA LEU A 77 1.09 -11.60 -22.20
C LEU A 77 1.46 -12.72 -23.18
N ILE A 78 0.47 -13.42 -23.74
CA ILE A 78 0.69 -14.45 -24.77
C ILE A 78 1.41 -13.85 -25.98
N GLU A 79 0.97 -12.69 -26.47
CA GLU A 79 1.62 -12.00 -27.58
C GLU A 79 3.04 -11.56 -27.21
N PHE A 80 3.24 -10.97 -26.04
CA PHE A 80 4.55 -10.59 -25.52
C PHE A 80 5.53 -11.78 -25.53
N LEU A 81 5.11 -12.95 -25.02
CA LEU A 81 5.92 -14.18 -25.02
C LEU A 81 6.22 -14.67 -26.45
N GLN A 82 5.25 -14.58 -27.37
CA GLN A 82 5.46 -14.93 -28.78
C GLN A 82 6.49 -14.01 -29.47
N ARG A 83 6.52 -12.73 -29.11
CA ARG A 83 7.49 -11.77 -29.65
C ARG A 83 8.85 -11.92 -28.98
N LEU A 84 8.88 -12.24 -27.69
CA LEU A 84 10.09 -12.55 -26.95
C LEU A 84 10.83 -13.75 -27.57
N GLN A 85 10.12 -14.79 -28.01
CA GLN A 85 10.69 -15.93 -28.74
C GLN A 85 11.53 -15.52 -29.97
N ARG A 86 11.22 -14.37 -30.59
CA ARG A 86 11.90 -13.84 -31.78
C ARG A 86 12.94 -12.76 -31.47
N THR A 87 13.09 -12.38 -30.21
CA THR A 87 13.97 -11.30 -29.78
C THR A 87 15.33 -11.91 -29.39
N THR A 88 16.21 -12.03 -30.39
CA THR A 88 17.37 -12.95 -30.34
C THR A 88 18.50 -12.55 -29.40
N ASP A 89 18.50 -11.32 -28.90
CA ASP A 89 19.49 -10.83 -27.93
C ASP A 89 19.09 -11.08 -26.46
N VAL A 90 17.89 -11.62 -26.20
CA VAL A 90 17.45 -12.04 -24.86
C VAL A 90 17.99 -13.43 -24.53
N ARG A 91 18.70 -13.55 -23.41
CA ARG A 91 19.20 -14.83 -22.89
C ARG A 91 18.32 -15.45 -21.80
N GLU A 92 17.66 -14.61 -21.00
CA GLU A 92 16.87 -15.03 -19.83
C GLU A 92 15.52 -14.31 -19.83
N LEU A 93 14.46 -15.07 -19.49
CA LEU A 93 13.20 -14.55 -18.98
C LEU A 93 13.10 -15.00 -17.53
N VAL A 94 12.94 -14.06 -16.62
CA VAL A 94 12.77 -14.32 -15.19
C VAL A 94 11.33 -13.92 -14.81
N ILE A 95 10.60 -14.83 -14.18
CA ILE A 95 9.30 -14.58 -13.55
C ILE A 95 9.58 -14.39 -12.05
N ASP A 96 9.54 -13.14 -11.58
CA ASP A 96 9.93 -12.75 -10.22
C ASP A 96 8.76 -12.76 -9.22
N GLY A 97 8.07 -13.89 -9.12
CA GLY A 97 6.99 -14.09 -8.16
C GLY A 97 5.61 -13.79 -8.68
N ASP A 98 4.63 -14.14 -7.84
CA ASP A 98 3.20 -13.95 -8.04
C ASP A 98 2.73 -14.37 -9.44
N PHE A 99 3.10 -15.60 -9.81
CA PHE A 99 2.73 -16.18 -11.09
C PHE A 99 1.39 -16.92 -11.01
N LEU A 100 1.32 -17.96 -10.17
CA LEU A 100 0.14 -18.84 -10.04
C LEU A 100 -0.66 -18.51 -8.77
N ASP A 101 -1.73 -17.74 -8.89
CA ASP A 101 -2.36 -17.13 -7.72
C ASP A 101 -3.14 -18.13 -6.82
N GLU A 102 -2.75 -18.24 -5.54
CA GLU A 102 -3.46 -18.99 -4.48
C GLU A 102 -4.16 -18.08 -3.45
N TRP A 103 -3.99 -16.76 -3.52
CA TRP A 103 -4.45 -15.80 -2.51
C TRP A 103 -5.74 -15.07 -2.91
N PHE A 104 -5.91 -14.72 -4.19
CA PHE A 104 -7.11 -14.05 -4.71
C PHE A 104 -8.29 -15.03 -4.87
N LEU A 105 -8.72 -15.58 -3.75
CA LEU A 105 -9.82 -16.54 -3.63
C LEU A 105 -10.88 -15.95 -2.69
N PRO A 106 -12.14 -15.77 -3.13
CA PRO A 106 -13.20 -15.37 -2.20
C PRO A 106 -13.33 -16.37 -1.05
N VAL A 107 -13.89 -15.91 0.07
CA VAL A 107 -14.11 -16.73 1.27
C VAL A 107 -15.07 -17.90 1.00
N TYR A 108 -15.98 -17.75 0.03
CA TYR A 108 -16.87 -18.83 -0.43
C TYR A 108 -16.23 -19.77 -1.48
N TYR A 109 -14.97 -19.56 -1.87
CA TYR A 109 -14.24 -20.55 -2.67
C TYR A 109 -14.12 -21.85 -1.86
N PRO A 110 -14.49 -23.02 -2.42
CA PRO A 110 -14.47 -24.28 -1.68
C PRO A 110 -13.11 -24.59 -1.09
N SER A 111 -13.08 -25.02 0.17
CA SER A 111 -11.85 -25.49 0.79
C SER A 111 -11.31 -26.74 0.06
N TYR A 112 -10.00 -26.91 0.13
CA TYR A 112 -9.28 -28.00 -0.50
C TYR A 112 -8.11 -28.43 0.39
N THR A 113 -7.60 -29.64 0.16
CA THR A 113 -6.46 -30.23 0.91
C THR A 113 -5.26 -30.53 0.03
N ASP A 114 -5.44 -30.57 -1.28
CA ASP A 114 -4.41 -30.92 -2.26
C ASP A 114 -3.95 -29.66 -3.01
N GLN A 115 -2.96 -28.97 -2.46
CA GLN A 115 -2.37 -27.77 -3.07
C GLN A 115 -1.71 -28.10 -4.42
N GLY A 116 -1.15 -29.31 -4.57
CA GLY A 116 -0.59 -29.76 -5.84
C GLY A 116 -1.64 -29.83 -6.94
N LYS A 117 -2.84 -30.35 -6.62
CA LYS A 117 -3.99 -30.32 -7.52
C LYS A 117 -4.46 -28.89 -7.80
N PHE A 118 -4.54 -28.02 -6.78
CA PHE A 118 -4.91 -26.62 -6.97
C PHE A 118 -4.05 -25.94 -8.03
N TYR A 119 -2.72 -26.02 -7.92
CA TYR A 119 -1.81 -25.44 -8.91
C TYR A 119 -1.93 -26.10 -10.30
N LYS A 120 -2.20 -27.41 -10.38
CA LYS A 120 -2.48 -28.08 -11.66
C LYS A 120 -3.75 -27.53 -12.31
N ASP A 121 -4.78 -27.21 -11.54
CA ASP A 121 -6.01 -26.62 -12.05
C ASP A 121 -5.78 -25.15 -12.51
N VAL A 122 -4.97 -24.36 -11.78
CA VAL A 122 -4.53 -23.01 -12.22
C VAL A 122 -3.79 -23.11 -13.57
N ILE A 123 -2.83 -24.04 -13.68
CA ILE A 123 -2.09 -24.30 -14.91
C ILE A 123 -3.03 -24.69 -16.05
N ALA A 124 -4.01 -25.57 -15.79
CA ALA A 124 -4.98 -26.01 -16.79
C ALA A 124 -5.87 -24.87 -17.28
N ASN A 125 -6.32 -23.98 -16.40
CA ASN A 125 -7.09 -22.78 -16.77
C ASN A 125 -6.29 -21.81 -17.64
N ASN A 126 -4.96 -21.82 -17.50
CA ASN A 126 -4.03 -20.90 -18.15
C ASN A 126 -3.10 -21.56 -19.18
N GLN A 127 -3.49 -22.73 -19.72
CA GLN A 127 -2.62 -23.59 -20.54
C GLN A 127 -1.92 -22.86 -21.69
N ARG A 128 -2.57 -21.88 -22.33
CA ARG A 128 -1.96 -21.12 -23.43
C ARG A 128 -0.74 -20.31 -22.99
N VAL A 129 -0.72 -19.77 -21.78
CA VAL A 129 0.45 -19.07 -21.23
C VAL A 129 1.59 -20.07 -21.03
N ILE A 130 1.28 -21.24 -20.46
CA ILE A 130 2.23 -22.35 -20.22
C ILE A 130 2.83 -22.87 -21.54
N ASP A 131 2.03 -22.99 -22.59
CA ASP A 131 2.48 -23.39 -23.92
C ASP A 131 3.46 -22.38 -24.52
N GLU A 132 3.19 -21.08 -24.38
CA GLU A 132 4.10 -20.03 -24.86
C GLU A 132 5.39 -19.93 -24.04
N LEU A 133 5.35 -20.15 -22.72
CA LEU A 133 6.55 -20.25 -21.89
C LEU A 133 7.43 -21.45 -22.30
N ASN A 134 6.82 -22.60 -22.60
CA ASN A 134 7.54 -23.73 -23.17
C ASN A 134 8.20 -23.37 -24.52
N LYS A 135 7.50 -22.62 -25.39
CA LYS A 135 8.07 -22.14 -26.67
C LYS A 135 9.20 -21.13 -26.45
N VAL A 136 9.12 -20.24 -25.45
CA VAL A 136 10.24 -19.36 -25.02
C VAL A 136 11.47 -20.18 -24.65
N THR A 137 11.31 -21.28 -23.89
CA THR A 137 12.46 -22.14 -23.58
C THR A 137 13.01 -22.86 -24.81
N ASN A 138 12.17 -23.18 -25.78
CA ASN A 138 12.56 -23.83 -27.03
C ASN A 138 13.24 -22.88 -28.03
N SER A 139 12.99 -21.58 -27.95
CA SER A 139 13.77 -20.57 -28.70
C SER A 139 15.16 -20.34 -28.10
N GLY A 140 15.48 -21.04 -27.00
CA GLY A 140 16.77 -21.03 -26.33
C GLY A 140 16.85 -20.03 -25.18
N ILE A 141 15.77 -19.31 -24.82
CA ILE A 141 15.75 -18.40 -23.67
C ILE A 141 15.67 -19.24 -22.38
N LYS A 142 16.57 -18.99 -21.43
CA LYS A 142 16.49 -19.61 -20.11
C LYS A 142 15.31 -19.01 -19.37
N LEU A 143 14.33 -19.84 -19.00
CA LEU A 143 13.21 -19.42 -18.19
C LEU A 143 13.50 -19.70 -16.72
N VAL A 144 13.41 -18.68 -15.88
CA VAL A 144 13.63 -18.74 -14.45
C VAL A 144 12.34 -18.33 -13.73
N TYR A 145 12.03 -18.99 -12.62
CA TYR A 145 10.92 -18.65 -11.74
C TYR A 145 11.40 -18.53 -10.30
N ILE A 146 10.94 -17.48 -9.63
CA ILE A 146 11.12 -17.21 -8.20
C ILE A 146 9.71 -17.15 -7.61
N PRO A 147 9.44 -17.75 -6.43
CA PRO A 147 8.13 -17.63 -5.80
C PRO A 147 7.91 -16.23 -5.23
N GLY A 148 6.68 -15.72 -5.34
CA GLY A 148 6.16 -14.57 -4.63
C GLY A 148 5.28 -15.00 -3.46
N ASN A 149 4.55 -14.05 -2.85
CA ASN A 149 3.66 -14.39 -1.76
C ASN A 149 2.41 -15.16 -2.23
N HIS A 150 1.85 -14.84 -3.40
CA HIS A 150 0.63 -15.47 -3.92
C HIS A 150 0.83 -16.93 -4.34
N ASP A 151 2.08 -17.34 -4.56
CA ASP A 151 2.44 -18.70 -4.97
C ASP A 151 3.54 -19.34 -4.10
N MET A 152 3.66 -18.87 -2.84
CA MET A 152 4.67 -19.35 -1.90
C MET A 152 4.58 -20.86 -1.58
N THR A 153 3.41 -21.48 -1.78
CA THR A 153 3.16 -22.90 -1.51
C THR A 153 3.31 -23.79 -2.75
N GLN A 154 3.60 -23.19 -3.91
CA GLN A 154 3.79 -23.85 -5.19
C GLN A 154 4.89 -24.93 -5.08
N ASP A 155 4.53 -26.19 -5.36
CA ASP A 155 5.48 -27.32 -5.31
C ASP A 155 6.29 -27.47 -6.60
N ASN A 156 7.61 -27.59 -6.46
CA ASN A 156 8.53 -27.65 -7.61
C ASN A 156 8.13 -28.71 -8.66
N ALA A 157 7.65 -29.88 -8.26
CA ALA A 157 7.33 -30.96 -9.19
C ALA A 157 6.15 -30.61 -10.10
N VAL A 158 5.15 -29.86 -9.58
CA VAL A 158 3.97 -29.44 -10.36
C VAL A 158 4.36 -28.51 -11.50
N LEU A 159 5.14 -27.46 -11.21
CA LEU A 159 5.56 -26.51 -12.23
C LEU A 159 6.61 -27.12 -13.18
N GLN A 160 7.49 -28.00 -12.67
CA GLN A 160 8.43 -28.73 -13.51
C GLN A 160 7.73 -29.68 -14.50
N GLU A 161 6.62 -30.31 -14.09
CA GLU A 161 5.80 -31.14 -14.97
C GLU A 161 5.19 -30.30 -16.11
N ALA A 162 4.69 -29.10 -15.82
CA ALA A 162 4.08 -28.21 -16.79
C ALA A 162 5.09 -27.51 -17.72
N ILE A 163 6.27 -27.15 -17.20
CA ILE A 163 7.34 -26.47 -17.95
C ILE A 163 8.68 -27.18 -17.70
N PRO A 164 8.99 -28.28 -18.41
CA PRO A 164 10.13 -29.14 -18.09
C PRO A 164 11.52 -28.48 -18.09
N LYS A 165 11.68 -27.34 -18.77
CA LYS A 165 12.95 -26.60 -18.87
C LYS A 165 13.04 -25.39 -17.93
N ILE A 166 12.02 -25.15 -17.10
CA ILE A 166 12.04 -24.04 -16.14
C ILE A 166 13.12 -24.28 -15.07
N VAL A 167 13.79 -23.20 -14.66
CA VAL A 167 14.70 -23.18 -13.53
C VAL A 167 13.99 -22.49 -12.38
N GLN A 168 13.78 -23.19 -11.26
CA GLN A 168 13.08 -22.66 -10.09
C GLN A 168 14.09 -22.30 -9.01
N ILE A 169 14.02 -21.08 -8.48
CA ILE A 169 14.96 -20.54 -7.51
C ILE A 169 14.27 -20.42 -6.16
N ARG A 170 14.81 -21.12 -5.16
CA ARG A 170 14.35 -21.05 -3.77
C ARG A 170 15.55 -21.03 -2.84
N ASP A 171 15.57 -20.09 -1.92
CA ASP A 171 16.60 -20.01 -0.87
C ASP A 171 16.01 -20.27 0.52
N ALA A 172 14.70 -20.13 0.69
CA ALA A 172 13.91 -20.56 1.85
C ALA A 172 12.52 -21.05 1.39
N LYS A 173 11.72 -21.60 2.31
CA LYS A 173 10.36 -22.07 2.00
C LYS A 173 9.51 -20.86 1.60
N GLY A 174 8.95 -20.86 0.39
CA GLY A 174 8.15 -19.74 -0.14
C GLY A 174 8.93 -18.48 -0.56
N LEU A 175 10.26 -18.58 -0.67
CA LEU A 175 11.15 -17.44 -0.98
C LEU A 175 12.29 -17.86 -1.91
N GLY A 176 12.81 -16.92 -2.68
CA GLY A 176 14.02 -17.12 -3.47
C GLY A 176 14.70 -15.81 -3.83
N THR A 177 16.02 -15.84 -3.95
CA THR A 177 16.81 -14.76 -4.54
C THR A 177 17.66 -15.35 -5.66
N TYR A 178 17.45 -14.87 -6.88
CA TYR A 178 18.21 -15.29 -8.04
C TYR A 178 19.35 -14.32 -8.31
N TYR A 179 20.57 -14.83 -8.22
CA TYR A 179 21.75 -14.10 -8.65
C TYR A 179 22.12 -14.46 -10.10
N THR A 180 22.31 -13.44 -10.93
CA THR A 180 22.63 -13.59 -12.35
C THR A 180 23.50 -12.42 -12.82
N GLY A 181 23.78 -12.35 -14.13
CA GLY A 181 24.75 -11.42 -14.71
C GLY A 181 26.08 -12.09 -15.05
N ASP A 182 26.93 -11.41 -15.81
CA ASP A 182 28.23 -11.97 -16.23
C ASP A 182 29.23 -12.07 -15.07
N ARG A 183 29.01 -11.27 -14.02
CA ARG A 183 29.80 -11.17 -12.80
C ARG A 183 28.99 -11.54 -11.55
N ASN A 184 27.78 -12.11 -11.74
CA ASN A 184 26.82 -12.39 -10.68
C ASN A 184 26.37 -11.11 -9.94
N GLU A 185 26.28 -9.99 -10.68
CA GLU A 185 26.06 -8.64 -10.19
C GLU A 185 24.58 -8.20 -10.13
N ILE A 186 23.65 -9.09 -10.46
CA ILE A 186 22.22 -8.82 -10.47
C ILE A 186 21.56 -9.73 -9.43
N ALA A 187 20.79 -9.15 -8.51
CA ALA A 187 19.93 -9.88 -7.58
C ALA A 187 18.45 -9.62 -7.93
N ILE A 188 17.68 -10.68 -8.07
CA ILE A 188 16.24 -10.63 -8.36
C ILE A 188 15.53 -11.41 -7.25
N GLU A 189 14.59 -10.78 -6.55
CA GLU A 189 13.66 -11.46 -5.65
C GLU A 189 12.36 -10.68 -5.54
N HIS A 190 11.24 -11.38 -5.34
CA HIS A 190 9.92 -10.74 -5.32
C HIS A 190 9.79 -9.60 -4.28
N GLY A 191 10.39 -9.72 -3.09
CA GLY A 191 10.48 -8.63 -2.10
C GLY A 191 9.54 -8.77 -0.89
N HIS A 192 8.57 -9.70 -0.93
CA HIS A 192 7.66 -10.03 0.19
C HIS A 192 8.37 -10.55 1.45
N ARG A 193 9.69 -10.80 1.41
CA ARG A 193 10.50 -11.25 2.54
C ARG A 193 10.48 -10.27 3.73
N TYR A 194 10.23 -9.00 3.46
CA TYR A 194 10.57 -7.91 4.40
C TYR A 194 9.38 -7.31 5.14
N ASP A 195 8.14 -7.58 4.74
CA ASP A 195 6.96 -7.07 5.43
C ASP A 195 6.22 -8.18 6.19
N ILE A 196 5.43 -7.78 7.19
CA ILE A 196 4.82 -8.73 8.12
C ILE A 196 3.60 -9.46 7.53
N PHE A 197 2.93 -8.87 6.55
CA PHE A 197 1.72 -9.43 5.96
C PHE A 197 2.03 -10.46 4.88
N SER A 198 3.17 -10.35 4.20
CA SER A 198 3.46 -11.15 3.02
C SER A 198 4.60 -12.15 3.18
N ALA A 199 5.54 -11.94 4.11
CA ALA A 199 6.64 -12.91 4.28
C ALA A 199 6.11 -14.29 4.72
N PRO A 200 6.72 -15.43 4.37
CA PRO A 200 6.33 -16.72 4.93
C PRO A 200 6.32 -16.72 6.47
N ASP A 201 5.27 -17.26 7.10
CA ASP A 201 5.13 -17.38 8.55
C ASP A 201 4.96 -18.83 8.99
N THR A 202 6.06 -19.46 9.39
CA THR A 202 6.06 -20.84 9.88
C THR A 202 6.03 -20.94 11.41
N VAL A 203 5.89 -19.82 12.13
CA VAL A 203 6.14 -19.75 13.57
C VAL A 203 4.88 -19.36 14.34
N THR A 204 4.19 -18.31 13.90
CA THR A 204 3.16 -17.66 14.73
C THR A 204 1.96 -18.58 14.98
N ASN A 205 1.56 -19.38 13.99
CA ASN A 205 0.44 -20.32 14.09
C ASN A 205 0.86 -21.78 14.33
N ALA A 206 2.16 -22.10 14.37
CA ALA A 206 2.61 -23.49 14.50
C ALA A 206 2.04 -24.20 15.74
N LYS A 207 2.03 -23.49 16.89
CA LYS A 207 1.44 -24.01 18.14
C LYS A 207 -0.09 -24.18 18.05
N LEU A 208 -0.78 -23.27 17.37
CA LEU A 208 -2.23 -23.36 17.17
C LEU A 208 -2.58 -24.60 16.34
N CYS A 209 -1.85 -24.80 15.24
CA CYS A 209 -2.03 -25.91 14.31
C CYS A 209 -1.45 -27.25 14.81
N GLY A 210 -0.55 -27.20 15.82
CA GLY A 210 0.10 -28.39 16.37
C GLY A 210 1.15 -29.01 15.44
N ASN A 211 1.67 -28.24 14.47
CA ASN A 211 2.66 -28.67 13.48
C ASN A 211 3.49 -27.48 12.97
N ASP A 212 4.62 -27.77 12.32
CA ASP A 212 5.53 -26.76 11.75
C ASP A 212 5.30 -26.53 10.24
N ASP A 213 4.19 -27.04 9.69
CA ASP A 213 3.89 -26.97 8.25
C ASP A 213 3.26 -25.62 7.84
N THR A 214 2.81 -24.83 8.83
CA THR A 214 2.31 -23.45 8.64
C THR A 214 3.28 -22.62 7.81
N ILE A 215 2.74 -21.78 6.94
CA ILE A 215 3.53 -20.86 6.10
C ILE A 215 2.73 -19.60 5.71
N LEU A 216 1.41 -19.71 5.65
CA LEU A 216 0.54 -18.62 5.20
C LEU A 216 0.53 -17.47 6.23
N PRO A 217 0.96 -16.26 5.84
CA PRO A 217 0.95 -15.10 6.72
C PRO A 217 -0.42 -14.42 6.75
N ALA A 218 -0.51 -13.34 7.55
CA ALA A 218 -1.73 -12.58 7.73
C ALA A 218 -2.32 -12.04 6.41
N GLY A 219 -1.47 -11.71 5.45
CA GLY A 219 -1.87 -11.21 4.13
C GLY A 219 -2.74 -12.19 3.36
N TYR A 220 -2.53 -13.51 3.49
CA TYR A 220 -3.37 -14.53 2.84
C TYR A 220 -4.84 -14.41 3.27
N PHE A 221 -5.08 -14.32 4.58
CA PHE A 221 -6.43 -14.23 5.15
C PHE A 221 -7.10 -12.92 4.75
N TYR A 222 -6.34 -11.83 4.79
CA TYR A 222 -6.82 -10.52 4.37
C TYR A 222 -7.13 -10.47 2.86
N ALA A 223 -6.28 -11.04 1.99
CA ALA A 223 -6.49 -11.08 0.55
C ALA A 223 -7.78 -11.80 0.18
N ARG A 224 -8.09 -12.92 0.85
CA ARG A 224 -9.38 -13.62 0.67
C ARG A 224 -10.58 -12.76 1.08
N TYR A 225 -10.45 -12.02 2.17
CA TYR A 225 -11.48 -11.07 2.63
C TYR A 225 -11.69 -9.92 1.63
N ALA A 226 -10.60 -9.37 1.09
CA ALA A 226 -10.61 -8.31 0.09
C ALA A 226 -11.21 -8.79 -1.24
N ALA A 227 -10.81 -9.98 -1.72
CA ALA A 227 -11.34 -10.59 -2.94
C ALA A 227 -12.86 -10.77 -2.86
N THR A 228 -13.37 -11.26 -1.72
CA THR A 228 -14.82 -11.31 -1.47
C THR A 228 -15.47 -9.94 -1.59
N TRP A 229 -14.94 -8.92 -0.92
CA TRP A 229 -15.51 -7.56 -0.95
C TRP A 229 -15.58 -7.01 -2.38
N VAL A 230 -14.53 -7.20 -3.18
CA VAL A 230 -14.52 -6.79 -4.60
C VAL A 230 -15.59 -7.53 -5.39
N LEU A 231 -15.69 -8.86 -5.24
CA LEU A 231 -16.64 -9.69 -6.00
C LEU A 231 -18.10 -9.45 -5.62
N GLU A 232 -18.35 -9.00 -4.39
CA GLU A 232 -19.67 -8.58 -3.93
C GLU A 232 -20.04 -7.14 -4.37
N GLY A 233 -19.18 -6.48 -5.15
CA GLY A 233 -19.43 -5.13 -5.66
C GLY A 233 -19.08 -4.02 -4.67
N CYS A 234 -18.07 -4.25 -3.83
CA CYS A 234 -17.55 -3.31 -2.84
C CYS A 234 -18.63 -2.76 -1.88
N PRO A 235 -19.43 -3.62 -1.22
CA PRO A 235 -20.50 -3.17 -0.35
C PRO A 235 -19.97 -2.35 0.84
N LYS A 236 -20.80 -1.44 1.35
CA LYS A 236 -20.56 -0.68 2.58
C LYS A 236 -21.43 -1.26 3.69
N VAL A 237 -20.87 -2.19 4.46
CA VAL A 237 -21.57 -2.89 5.54
C VAL A 237 -20.96 -2.42 6.86
N GLU A 238 -21.79 -1.97 7.79
CA GLU A 238 -21.31 -1.57 9.11
C GLU A 238 -20.73 -2.78 9.86
N LYS A 239 -19.47 -2.68 10.31
CA LYS A 239 -18.74 -3.73 11.03
C LYS A 239 -18.39 -3.26 12.43
N ASN A 240 -18.90 -3.97 13.44
CA ASN A 240 -18.59 -3.71 14.84
C ASN A 240 -17.27 -4.38 15.23
N LEU A 241 -16.15 -3.77 14.85
CA LEU A 241 -14.80 -4.28 15.13
C LEU A 241 -14.35 -3.95 16.56
N PRO A 242 -13.53 -4.80 17.20
CA PRO A 242 -12.89 -4.50 18.47
C PRO A 242 -12.08 -3.20 18.43
N VAL A 243 -12.21 -2.38 19.47
CA VAL A 243 -11.49 -1.11 19.60
C VAL A 243 -10.40 -1.22 20.64
N VAL A 244 -9.17 -0.88 20.26
CA VAL A 244 -8.06 -0.66 21.21
C VAL A 244 -8.07 0.81 21.61
N THR A 245 -8.42 1.09 22.87
CA THR A 245 -8.64 2.46 23.36
C THR A 245 -7.40 3.11 23.96
N LYS A 246 -6.42 2.31 24.39
CA LYS A 246 -5.21 2.79 25.03
C LYS A 246 -4.04 2.68 24.06
N LEU A 247 -3.43 3.81 23.72
CA LEU A 247 -2.16 3.87 23.02
C LEU A 247 -1.04 3.40 23.97
N PRO A 248 -0.28 2.34 23.63
CA PRO A 248 0.90 1.94 24.40
C PRO A 248 2.00 3.00 24.35
N ASP A 249 2.83 3.06 25.38
CA ASP A 249 4.01 3.92 25.39
C ASP A 249 4.98 3.50 24.26
N LYS A 250 5.58 4.45 23.55
CA LYS A 250 6.50 4.17 22.44
C LYS A 250 7.75 3.40 22.88
N SER A 251 8.12 3.47 24.16
CA SER A 251 9.21 2.70 24.74
C SER A 251 8.87 1.22 24.95
N ASP A 252 7.58 0.86 25.02
CA ASP A 252 7.10 -0.52 24.99
C ASP A 252 6.95 -0.97 23.54
N THR A 253 8.08 -1.29 22.91
CA THR A 253 8.13 -1.66 21.48
C THR A 253 7.31 -2.90 21.16
N ASP A 254 7.05 -3.79 22.12
CA ASP A 254 6.20 -4.97 21.95
C ASP A 254 4.74 -4.55 21.76
N GLN A 255 4.16 -3.85 22.73
CA GLN A 255 2.75 -3.47 22.65
C GLN A 255 2.51 -2.31 21.68
N TYR A 256 3.45 -1.37 21.56
CA TYR A 256 3.37 -0.32 20.54
C TYR A 256 3.40 -0.90 19.13
N GLY A 257 4.27 -1.89 18.86
CA GLY A 257 4.25 -2.62 17.59
C GLY A 257 2.91 -3.29 17.31
N ALA A 258 2.36 -4.01 18.30
CA ALA A 258 1.02 -4.62 18.19
C ALA A 258 -0.09 -3.57 17.93
N TYR A 259 0.02 -2.38 18.51
CA TYR A 259 -0.89 -1.27 18.26
C TYR A 259 -0.78 -0.73 16.83
N ILE A 260 0.42 -0.62 16.25
CA ILE A 260 0.60 -0.22 14.83
C ILE A 260 -0.02 -1.27 13.90
N TYR A 261 0.23 -2.56 14.15
CA TYR A 261 -0.40 -3.66 13.40
C TYR A 261 -1.93 -3.61 13.48
N TYR A 262 -2.48 -3.44 14.68
CA TYR A 262 -3.91 -3.17 14.89
C TYR A 262 -4.40 -1.96 14.08
N SER A 263 -3.68 -0.84 14.13
CA SER A 263 -4.10 0.41 13.50
C SER A 263 -4.14 0.29 11.98
N LEU A 264 -3.17 -0.41 11.40
CA LEU A 264 -3.15 -0.70 9.96
C LEU A 264 -4.34 -1.57 9.57
N LEU A 265 -4.55 -2.69 10.28
CA LEU A 265 -5.71 -3.56 10.01
C LEU A 265 -7.03 -2.83 10.22
N LYS A 266 -7.18 -2.02 11.28
CA LYS A 266 -8.37 -1.20 11.53
C LYS A 266 -8.68 -0.28 10.34
N ASN A 267 -7.67 0.42 9.82
CA ASN A 267 -7.85 1.34 8.70
C ASN A 267 -8.28 0.61 7.43
N ILE A 268 -7.71 -0.57 7.19
CA ILE A 268 -8.07 -1.43 6.08
C ILE A 268 -9.50 -1.99 6.23
N SER A 269 -9.85 -2.56 7.39
CA SER A 269 -11.16 -3.13 7.67
C SER A 269 -12.28 -2.09 7.67
N ALA A 270 -11.95 -0.81 7.86
CA ALA A 270 -12.92 0.29 7.72
C ALA A 270 -13.29 0.57 6.25
N ARG A 271 -12.47 0.13 5.29
CA ARG A 271 -12.67 0.34 3.84
C ARG A 271 -13.26 -0.90 3.18
N MET A 272 -12.81 -2.09 3.58
CA MET A 272 -13.25 -3.36 3.02
C MET A 272 -14.24 -4.04 3.95
N THR A 273 -15.52 -4.04 3.55
CA THR A 273 -16.64 -4.51 4.37
C THR A 273 -17.53 -5.47 3.60
N PRO A 274 -17.09 -6.70 3.28
CA PRO A 274 -17.90 -7.70 2.60
C PRO A 274 -19.15 -8.07 3.42
N ASN A 275 -20.11 -8.77 2.83
CA ASN A 275 -21.42 -9.01 3.45
C ASN A 275 -21.35 -9.98 4.65
N GLU A 276 -20.37 -10.88 4.68
CA GLU A 276 -20.23 -11.90 5.72
C GLU A 276 -20.06 -11.28 7.12
N SER A 277 -20.65 -11.93 8.12
CA SER A 277 -20.57 -11.44 9.50
C SER A 277 -19.17 -11.62 10.08
N LEU A 278 -18.79 -10.77 11.04
CA LEU A 278 -17.48 -10.84 11.71
C LEU A 278 -17.29 -12.14 12.52
N ASP A 279 -18.38 -12.73 13.01
CA ASP A 279 -18.44 -13.98 13.78
C ASP A 279 -18.69 -15.22 12.91
N GLU A 280 -18.86 -15.06 11.60
CA GLU A 280 -18.97 -16.16 10.66
C GLU A 280 -17.59 -16.78 10.40
N LYS A 281 -17.52 -18.11 10.36
CA LYS A 281 -16.29 -18.85 10.05
C LYS A 281 -16.03 -18.83 8.54
N ILE A 282 -15.58 -17.68 8.05
CA ILE A 282 -15.33 -17.42 6.63
C ILE A 282 -14.00 -17.99 6.11
N PHE A 283 -13.04 -18.24 6.99
CA PHE A 283 -11.74 -18.81 6.61
C PHE A 283 -11.71 -20.32 6.86
N ASP A 284 -12.30 -21.10 5.95
CA ASP A 284 -12.26 -22.57 5.99
C ASP A 284 -10.92 -23.10 5.43
N MET A 285 -10.04 -23.57 6.30
CA MET A 285 -8.61 -23.81 6.00
C MET A 285 -8.20 -25.27 6.27
N HIS A 286 -7.76 -25.95 5.21
CA HIS A 286 -7.29 -27.35 5.24
C HIS A 286 -5.97 -27.56 4.48
N ILE A 287 -5.14 -26.51 4.40
CA ILE A 287 -3.87 -26.47 3.68
C ILE A 287 -2.75 -25.96 4.57
N SER A 288 -1.50 -26.24 4.18
CA SER A 288 -0.31 -25.67 4.84
C SER A 288 -0.36 -25.76 6.37
N GLY A 289 -0.70 -26.93 6.90
CA GLY A 289 -0.76 -27.20 8.35
C GLY A 289 -2.03 -26.73 9.06
N PHE A 290 -2.89 -25.93 8.43
CA PHE A 290 -4.21 -25.57 8.98
C PHE A 290 -5.23 -26.68 8.72
N ASP A 291 -6.13 -26.93 9.68
CA ASP A 291 -7.20 -27.94 9.61
C ASP A 291 -8.44 -27.52 10.43
N ASP A 292 -8.83 -26.25 10.35
CA ASP A 292 -10.00 -25.67 11.05
C ASP A 292 -10.53 -24.46 10.28
N ALA A 293 -11.69 -23.96 10.68
CA ALA A 293 -12.33 -22.78 10.14
C ALA A 293 -12.34 -21.63 11.15
N TYR A 294 -11.93 -20.44 10.69
CA TYR A 294 -11.73 -19.24 11.51
C TYR A 294 -12.64 -18.09 11.10
N THR A 295 -12.94 -17.21 12.05
CA THR A 295 -13.68 -15.98 11.84
C THR A 295 -12.76 -14.82 11.51
N TYR A 296 -13.32 -13.69 11.04
CA TYR A 296 -12.52 -12.47 10.89
C TYR A 296 -12.00 -11.96 12.24
N LEU A 297 -12.76 -12.16 13.33
CA LEU A 297 -12.35 -11.76 14.69
C LEU A 297 -11.23 -12.63 15.27
N ASP A 298 -11.09 -13.88 14.82
CA ASP A 298 -9.98 -14.74 15.20
C ASP A 298 -8.63 -14.21 14.71
N PHE A 299 -8.65 -13.50 13.58
CA PHE A 299 -7.54 -12.85 12.90
C PHE A 299 -7.29 -11.41 13.38
N TYR A 300 -8.34 -10.66 13.69
CA TYR A 300 -8.25 -9.22 13.96
C TYR A 300 -7.69 -8.91 15.37
N PRO A 301 -6.64 -8.07 15.52
CA PRO A 301 -6.08 -7.70 16.81
C PRO A 301 -7.07 -6.95 17.72
N ALA A 302 -7.09 -7.31 19.00
CA ALA A 302 -7.94 -6.67 20.00
C ALA A 302 -7.22 -6.54 21.34
N GLN A 303 -7.74 -5.68 22.22
CA GLN A 303 -7.31 -5.62 23.60
C GLN A 303 -7.79 -6.88 24.34
N GLN A 304 -6.85 -7.60 24.94
CA GLN A 304 -7.06 -8.83 25.68
C GLN A 304 -7.39 -8.54 27.15
N ALA A 305 -7.90 -9.55 27.87
CA ALA A 305 -8.30 -9.41 29.27
C ALA A 305 -7.14 -9.04 30.21
N ASP A 306 -5.91 -9.35 29.85
CA ASP A 306 -4.69 -8.98 30.59
C ASP A 306 -4.16 -7.58 30.22
N GLY A 307 -4.86 -6.86 29.33
CA GLY A 307 -4.51 -5.53 28.86
C GLY A 307 -3.57 -5.50 27.65
N THR A 308 -3.07 -6.64 27.19
CA THR A 308 -2.22 -6.71 25.98
C THR A 308 -3.03 -6.56 24.70
N ILE A 309 -2.38 -6.20 23.60
CA ILE A 309 -2.94 -6.14 22.25
C ILE A 309 -2.44 -7.37 21.49
N SER A 310 -3.37 -8.20 21.01
CA SER A 310 -3.08 -9.37 20.20
C SER A 310 -4.34 -9.80 19.45
N ALA A 311 -4.18 -10.50 18.33
CA ALA A 311 -5.28 -11.31 17.80
C ALA A 311 -5.57 -12.49 18.77
N PRO A 312 -6.84 -12.90 18.94
CA PRO A 312 -7.22 -13.85 19.97
C PRO A 312 -6.84 -15.30 19.63
N VAL A 313 -6.84 -15.68 18.34
CA VAL A 313 -6.61 -17.06 17.88
C VAL A 313 -5.49 -17.12 16.85
N LEU A 314 -5.70 -16.58 15.64
CA LEU A 314 -4.71 -16.55 14.57
C LEU A 314 -3.69 -15.45 14.84
N PHE A 315 -2.43 -15.68 14.49
CA PHE A 315 -1.35 -14.69 14.56
C PHE A 315 -1.15 -14.07 15.96
N LYS A 316 -1.37 -14.88 17.00
CA LYS A 316 -1.30 -14.42 18.39
C LYS A 316 0.09 -13.89 18.75
N ASN A 317 0.15 -12.64 19.21
CA ASN A 317 1.39 -11.90 19.49
C ASN A 317 2.40 -11.91 18.33
N ILE A 318 1.95 -11.72 17.09
CA ILE A 318 2.77 -11.75 15.87
C ILE A 318 4.05 -10.90 15.94
N GLN A 319 4.05 -9.81 16.71
CA GLN A 319 5.24 -8.98 16.89
C GLN A 319 6.41 -9.70 17.56
N ARG A 320 6.13 -10.72 18.37
CA ARG A 320 7.13 -11.46 19.15
C ARG A 320 7.84 -12.54 18.34
N THR A 321 7.27 -12.96 17.21
CA THR A 321 7.82 -14.01 16.35
C THR A 321 8.64 -13.45 15.19
N TRP A 322 8.64 -12.12 14.98
CA TRP A 322 9.28 -11.49 13.82
C TRP A 322 10.78 -11.73 13.72
N GLU A 323 11.51 -11.69 14.83
CA GLU A 323 12.96 -11.97 14.82
C GLU A 323 13.26 -13.40 14.37
N GLU A 324 12.48 -14.38 14.84
CA GLU A 324 12.63 -15.78 14.45
C GLU A 324 12.22 -16.00 12.99
N ARG A 325 11.11 -15.38 12.57
CA ARG A 325 10.62 -15.41 11.18
C ARG A 325 11.66 -14.85 10.21
N GLN A 326 12.31 -13.72 10.53
CA GLN A 326 13.39 -13.16 9.71
C GLN A 326 14.59 -14.10 9.58
N LYS A 327 14.97 -14.81 10.65
CA LYS A 327 16.07 -15.80 10.61
C LYS A 327 15.74 -16.98 9.71
N ILE A 328 14.52 -17.53 9.83
CA ILE A 328 14.03 -18.64 8.99
C ILE A 328 13.97 -18.19 7.52
N ASN A 329 13.48 -16.97 7.30
CA ASN A 329 13.36 -16.33 5.99
C ASN A 329 14.68 -15.73 5.50
N LYS A 330 15.82 -15.98 6.16
CA LYS A 330 17.16 -15.57 5.71
C LYS A 330 17.31 -14.08 5.40
N VAL A 331 16.62 -13.20 6.13
CA VAL A 331 16.86 -11.75 6.05
C VAL A 331 18.29 -11.49 6.52
N LYS A 332 19.10 -10.81 5.69
CA LYS A 332 20.54 -10.62 5.92
C LYS A 332 20.80 -9.58 6.98
N VAL A 333 20.10 -8.44 6.87
CA VAL A 333 20.12 -7.35 7.84
C VAL A 333 18.73 -7.24 8.47
N PRO A 334 18.53 -7.76 9.69
CA PRO A 334 17.21 -7.76 10.32
C PRO A 334 16.68 -6.34 10.58
N ASN A 335 15.38 -6.16 10.40
CA ASN A 335 14.65 -4.93 10.72
C ASN A 335 13.73 -5.13 11.95
N SER A 336 13.20 -4.04 12.50
CA SER A 336 12.27 -4.11 13.64
C SER A 336 10.84 -4.44 13.18
N PHE A 337 10.02 -5.02 14.06
CA PHE A 337 8.61 -5.28 13.74
C PHE A 337 7.85 -3.99 13.40
N ILE A 338 8.11 -2.91 14.14
CA ILE A 338 7.49 -1.59 13.90
C ILE A 338 7.84 -1.08 12.51
N GLU A 339 9.10 -1.22 12.10
CA GLU A 339 9.54 -0.84 10.76
C GLU A 339 8.85 -1.67 9.68
N ALA A 340 8.83 -3.00 9.83
CA ALA A 340 8.22 -3.91 8.86
C ALA A 340 6.70 -3.70 8.71
N VAL A 341 5.98 -3.48 9.81
CA VAL A 341 4.53 -3.25 9.75
C VAL A 341 4.18 -1.86 9.23
N SER A 342 4.97 -0.83 9.56
CA SER A 342 4.77 0.51 9.03
C SER A 342 5.12 0.61 7.55
N GLY A 343 6.06 -0.20 7.08
CA GLY A 343 6.53 -0.22 5.69
C GLY A 343 5.65 -1.01 4.71
N THR A 344 4.71 -1.82 5.19
CA THR A 344 3.89 -2.73 4.34
C THR A 344 3.21 -2.03 3.15
N LEU A 345 2.77 -0.79 3.31
CA LEU A 345 2.07 -0.03 2.27
C LEU A 345 2.94 1.09 1.65
N ASP A 346 4.25 1.13 1.96
CA ASP A 346 5.18 2.16 1.49
C ASP A 346 6.15 1.54 0.47
N TRP A 347 6.01 1.86 -0.81
CA TRP A 347 6.91 1.36 -1.86
C TRP A 347 8.37 1.81 -1.63
N ASP A 348 8.60 2.97 -1.01
CA ASP A 348 9.93 3.44 -0.65
C ASP A 348 10.55 2.60 0.49
N TYR A 349 9.74 1.92 1.31
CA TYR A 349 10.25 0.93 2.28
C TYR A 349 10.94 -0.23 1.57
N PHE A 350 10.35 -0.78 0.50
CA PHE A 350 10.96 -1.87 -0.25
C PHE A 350 12.25 -1.45 -0.96
N PHE A 351 12.32 -0.22 -1.47
CA PHE A 351 13.59 0.34 -1.96
C PHE A 351 14.66 0.46 -0.86
N LYS A 352 14.29 0.87 0.36
CA LYS A 352 15.21 0.89 1.52
C LYS A 352 15.70 -0.53 1.87
N GLN A 353 14.84 -1.54 1.75
CA GLN A 353 15.24 -2.94 1.93
C GLN A 353 16.20 -3.38 0.81
N ALA A 354 15.91 -3.11 -0.46
CA ALA A 354 16.83 -3.41 -1.57
C ALA A 354 18.23 -2.77 -1.36
N ARG A 355 18.27 -1.53 -0.88
CA ARG A 355 19.53 -0.87 -0.51
C ARG A 355 20.26 -1.60 0.63
N THR A 356 19.56 -1.82 1.73
CA THR A 356 20.14 -2.38 2.96
C THR A 356 20.60 -3.82 2.79
N GLN A 357 19.83 -4.63 2.06
CA GLN A 357 20.08 -6.07 1.92
C GLN A 357 21.10 -6.38 0.83
N TYR A 358 21.25 -5.51 -0.20
CA TYR A 358 22.08 -5.77 -1.38
C TYR A 358 22.96 -4.60 -1.82
N LEU A 359 22.37 -3.44 -2.16
CA LEU A 359 23.12 -2.39 -2.89
C LEU A 359 24.19 -1.72 -2.00
N GLU A 360 23.94 -1.64 -0.70
CA GLU A 360 24.83 -1.03 0.30
C GLU A 360 25.35 -2.05 1.32
N ASN A 361 24.96 -3.31 1.18
CA ASN A 361 25.45 -4.39 2.01
C ASN A 361 26.90 -4.74 1.62
N PRO A 362 27.88 -4.60 2.53
CA PRO A 362 29.28 -4.90 2.22
C PRO A 362 29.56 -6.39 1.95
N ASP A 363 28.66 -7.28 2.37
CA ASP A 363 28.76 -8.73 2.12
C ASP A 363 28.18 -9.13 0.75
N GLU A 364 27.65 -8.16 -0.01
CA GLU A 364 27.05 -8.36 -1.32
C GLU A 364 27.85 -7.66 -2.42
N ASN A 365 27.86 -8.27 -3.61
CA ASN A 365 28.49 -7.72 -4.80
C ASN A 365 27.45 -7.54 -5.91
N VAL A 366 26.46 -6.69 -5.64
CA VAL A 366 25.30 -6.45 -6.51
C VAL A 366 25.31 -5.01 -7.03
N ASP A 367 25.14 -4.88 -8.34
CA ASP A 367 25.00 -3.63 -9.08
C ASP A 367 23.52 -3.34 -9.42
N VAL A 368 22.69 -4.37 -9.59
CA VAL A 368 21.26 -4.24 -9.92
C VAL A 368 20.42 -5.09 -8.98
N VAL A 369 19.43 -4.48 -8.32
CA VAL A 369 18.38 -5.20 -7.59
C VAL A 369 17.05 -5.01 -8.31
N VAL A 370 16.31 -6.11 -8.45
CA VAL A 370 14.97 -6.12 -9.04
C VAL A 370 14.02 -6.78 -8.06
N PHE A 371 12.94 -6.09 -7.68
CA PHE A 371 11.87 -6.58 -6.81
C PHE A 371 10.50 -6.48 -7.48
N GLY A 372 9.65 -7.49 -7.34
CA GLY A 372 8.20 -7.39 -7.60
C GLY A 372 7.39 -6.85 -6.40
N HIS A 373 6.24 -7.47 -6.14
CA HIS A 373 5.47 -7.42 -4.90
C HIS A 373 4.63 -6.18 -4.63
N THR A 374 5.13 -4.98 -4.96
CA THR A 374 4.39 -3.74 -4.68
C THR A 374 3.35 -3.42 -5.75
N HIS A 375 3.39 -4.11 -6.89
CA HIS A 375 2.66 -3.79 -8.12
C HIS A 375 2.94 -2.39 -8.71
N VAL A 376 3.74 -1.54 -8.04
CA VAL A 376 4.04 -0.17 -8.46
C VAL A 376 5.38 -0.14 -9.19
N PRO A 377 5.39 0.13 -10.52
CA PRO A 377 6.63 0.18 -11.26
C PRO A 377 7.52 1.31 -10.76
N GLN A 378 8.76 0.99 -10.43
CA GLN A 378 9.73 1.95 -9.91
C GLN A 378 11.07 1.76 -10.61
N TYR A 379 11.73 2.86 -10.95
CA TYR A 379 13.08 2.83 -11.49
C TYR A 379 13.96 3.82 -10.74
N THR A 380 15.13 3.37 -10.27
CA THR A 380 16.08 4.23 -9.56
C THR A 380 17.50 3.92 -10.00
N ALA A 381 18.09 4.86 -10.75
CA ALA A 381 19.52 4.85 -11.03
C ALA A 381 20.26 5.62 -9.93
N MET A 382 21.23 4.98 -9.29
CA MET A 382 22.03 5.55 -8.20
C MET A 382 23.32 6.19 -8.75
N ASN A 383 23.84 7.21 -8.06
CA ASN A 383 25.05 7.96 -8.46
C ASN A 383 26.33 7.11 -8.57
N ASN A 384 26.35 5.91 -7.97
CA ASN A 384 27.46 4.97 -8.03
C ASN A 384 27.34 3.96 -9.19
N GLY A 385 26.36 4.14 -10.09
CA GLY A 385 26.12 3.24 -11.22
C GLY A 385 25.33 1.98 -10.87
N LYS A 386 24.71 1.93 -9.68
CA LYS A 386 23.81 0.85 -9.27
C LYS A 386 22.36 1.17 -9.61
N TYR A 387 21.51 0.14 -9.69
CA TYR A 387 20.12 0.27 -10.06
C TYR A 387 19.20 -0.49 -9.08
N TYR A 388 18.07 0.11 -8.76
CA TYR A 388 16.90 -0.57 -8.21
C TYR A 388 15.76 -0.47 -9.21
N ILE A 389 15.09 -1.58 -9.45
CA ILE A 389 13.87 -1.65 -10.26
C ILE A 389 12.80 -2.37 -9.46
N ASN A 390 11.58 -1.85 -9.53
CA ASN A 390 10.38 -2.62 -9.29
C ASN A 390 9.62 -2.78 -10.60
N GLU A 391 9.31 -4.02 -11.02
CA GLU A 391 8.73 -4.26 -12.33
C GLU A 391 7.29 -3.80 -12.46
N GLY A 392 6.58 -3.55 -11.36
CA GLY A 392 5.14 -3.29 -11.37
C GLY A 392 4.34 -4.57 -11.54
N THR A 393 3.35 -4.59 -12.43
CA THR A 393 2.38 -5.70 -12.48
C THR A 393 1.81 -5.95 -13.88
N TRP A 394 1.31 -7.17 -14.09
CA TRP A 394 0.56 -7.57 -15.29
C TRP A 394 -0.95 -7.65 -15.09
N ILE A 395 -1.47 -7.48 -13.87
CA ILE A 395 -2.92 -7.53 -13.59
C ILE A 395 -3.72 -6.55 -14.44
N ASP A 396 -5.00 -6.84 -14.62
CA ASP A 396 -5.92 -6.12 -15.49
C ASP A 396 -6.14 -4.66 -15.05
N HIS A 397 -6.18 -4.42 -13.73
CA HIS A 397 -6.37 -3.10 -13.15
C HIS A 397 -5.47 -2.95 -11.94
N ASN A 398 -4.55 -1.98 -11.98
CA ASN A 398 -3.74 -1.59 -10.85
C ASN A 398 -4.39 -0.36 -10.20
N ALA A 399 -4.77 -0.44 -8.92
CA ALA A 399 -5.39 0.69 -8.21
C ALA A 399 -4.35 1.75 -7.83
N ASP A 400 -3.14 1.33 -7.52
CA ASP A 400 -2.07 2.16 -6.95
C ASP A 400 -1.29 2.90 -8.04
N TYR A 401 -1.19 2.27 -9.24
CA TYR A 401 -0.63 2.91 -10.44
C TYR A 401 -1.44 2.54 -11.70
N PRO A 402 -2.64 3.12 -11.92
CA PRO A 402 -3.54 2.74 -13.00
C PRO A 402 -2.94 2.86 -14.41
N ASP A 403 -2.00 3.79 -14.58
CA ASP A 403 -1.41 4.13 -15.87
C ASP A 403 -0.29 3.16 -16.30
N ALA A 404 0.12 2.21 -15.47
CA ALA A 404 1.22 1.28 -15.79
C ALA A 404 0.93 -0.14 -15.31
N THR A 405 0.26 -0.90 -16.17
CA THR A 405 0.20 -2.36 -16.17
C THR A 405 0.97 -2.91 -17.38
N ARG A 406 1.28 -4.22 -17.35
CA ARG A 406 2.07 -4.94 -18.36
C ARG A 406 3.50 -4.43 -18.46
N THR A 407 4.07 -4.16 -17.31
CA THR A 407 5.42 -3.62 -17.17
C THR A 407 6.44 -4.74 -17.01
N PHE A 408 7.69 -4.47 -17.41
CA PHE A 408 8.77 -5.45 -17.39
C PHE A 408 10.13 -4.77 -17.41
N ALA A 409 11.11 -5.34 -16.71
CA ALA A 409 12.48 -4.85 -16.72
C ALA A 409 13.28 -5.49 -17.87
N VAL A 410 14.23 -4.73 -18.43
CA VAL A 410 15.25 -5.25 -19.33
C VAL A 410 16.63 -4.86 -18.82
N ILE A 411 17.43 -5.85 -18.44
CA ILE A 411 18.79 -5.67 -17.93
C ILE A 411 19.76 -6.14 -18.99
N THR A 412 20.65 -5.26 -19.44
CA THR A 412 21.70 -5.58 -20.41
C THR A 412 23.03 -5.78 -19.69
N THR A 413 23.63 -6.95 -19.88
CA THR A 413 24.88 -7.38 -19.24
C THR A 413 26.09 -7.17 -20.17
N GLY A 414 27.28 -7.07 -19.58
CA GLY A 414 28.53 -6.86 -20.29
C GLY A 414 29.61 -6.25 -19.38
N GLU A 415 30.54 -5.48 -19.95
CA GLU A 415 31.55 -4.74 -19.15
C GLU A 415 30.91 -3.78 -18.15
N LYS A 416 29.75 -3.22 -18.51
CA LYS A 416 28.87 -2.43 -17.64
C LYS A 416 27.46 -2.98 -17.76
N THR A 417 26.81 -3.13 -16.61
CA THR A 417 25.41 -3.55 -16.53
C THR A 417 24.52 -2.31 -16.56
N THR A 418 23.50 -2.31 -17.42
CA THR A 418 22.52 -1.23 -17.53
C THR A 418 21.12 -1.81 -17.44
N ALA A 419 20.20 -1.11 -16.78
CA ALA A 419 18.81 -1.53 -16.67
C ALA A 419 17.87 -0.50 -17.30
N GLY A 420 16.67 -0.94 -17.65
CA GLY A 420 15.54 -0.10 -18.01
C GLY A 420 14.23 -0.78 -17.62
N LEU A 421 13.19 0.02 -17.44
CA LEU A 421 11.83 -0.42 -17.15
C LEU A 421 10.90 -0.03 -18.31
N TYR A 422 10.11 -0.98 -18.78
CA TYR A 422 9.31 -0.86 -19.99
C TYR A 422 7.85 -1.19 -19.72
N LYS A 423 6.96 -0.65 -20.54
CA LYS A 423 5.54 -0.99 -20.61
C LYS A 423 5.21 -1.63 -21.96
N TYR A 424 4.44 -2.71 -21.94
CA TYR A 424 3.85 -3.31 -23.12
C TYR A 424 2.48 -2.68 -23.43
N GLY A 425 2.41 -1.98 -24.57
CA GLY A 425 1.20 -1.35 -25.08
C GLY A 425 0.20 -2.37 -25.64
N GLU A 426 -1.09 -2.03 -25.61
CA GLU A 426 -2.16 -2.86 -26.19
C GLU A 426 -2.04 -2.99 -27.71
N ASP A 427 -1.33 -2.05 -28.35
CA ASP A 427 -0.99 -2.06 -29.78
C ASP A 427 0.30 -2.83 -30.09
N GLY A 428 0.92 -3.43 -29.07
CA GLY A 428 2.22 -4.08 -29.16
C GLY A 428 3.40 -3.10 -29.14
N SER A 429 3.23 -1.83 -28.79
CA SER A 429 4.37 -0.96 -28.55
C SER A 429 5.16 -1.41 -27.31
N VAL A 430 6.48 -1.21 -27.34
CA VAL A 430 7.34 -1.34 -26.15
C VAL A 430 7.80 0.07 -25.81
N LEU A 431 7.29 0.60 -24.69
CA LEU A 431 7.54 1.96 -24.26
C LEU A 431 8.54 1.95 -23.11
N ASP A 432 9.63 2.67 -23.25
CA ASP A 432 10.55 2.91 -22.13
C ASP A 432 9.89 3.89 -21.17
N ILE A 433 9.63 3.42 -19.94
CA ILE A 433 9.01 4.21 -18.88
C ILE A 433 10.01 4.54 -17.77
N SER A 434 11.29 4.22 -17.95
CA SER A 434 12.33 4.39 -16.92
C SER A 434 12.44 5.82 -16.42
N SER A 435 12.19 6.82 -17.27
CA SER A 435 12.18 8.23 -16.87
C SER A 435 10.84 8.69 -16.29
N SER A 436 9.70 8.11 -16.72
CA SER A 436 8.38 8.49 -16.22
C SER A 436 8.05 7.90 -14.85
N VAL A 437 8.60 6.73 -14.56
CA VAL A 437 8.55 6.08 -13.23
C VAL A 437 9.86 6.27 -12.47
N GLY A 438 10.84 6.86 -13.14
CA GLY A 438 12.11 7.24 -12.57
C GLY A 438 11.91 8.46 -11.71
N LYS A 439 12.34 8.40 -10.46
CA LYS A 439 12.74 9.64 -9.78
C LYS A 439 13.93 10.19 -10.60
N GLU A 440 13.72 11.20 -11.46
CA GLU A 440 14.82 11.92 -12.13
C GLU A 440 15.73 12.49 -11.06
N ASN A 441 16.77 11.74 -10.69
CA ASN A 441 17.91 12.26 -9.97
C ASN A 441 18.81 12.99 -10.99
N ASP A 442 18.34 14.14 -11.45
CA ASP A 442 19.21 15.22 -11.91
C ASP A 442 19.42 16.20 -10.75
N GLU A 443 19.92 15.68 -9.62
CA GLU A 443 20.66 16.51 -8.69
C GLU A 443 22.04 15.87 -8.47
N ALA A 444 23.09 16.61 -8.88
CA ALA A 444 24.38 16.50 -8.23
C ALA A 444 24.12 16.46 -6.73
N ALA A 445 24.39 15.31 -6.08
CA ALA A 445 24.11 15.00 -4.67
C ALA A 445 23.09 15.97 -4.07
N PRO A 446 21.79 15.61 -4.04
CA PRO A 446 20.73 16.58 -3.90
C PRO A 446 21.08 17.60 -2.86
N ALA A 447 20.95 18.89 -3.22
CA ALA A 447 21.08 19.94 -2.24
C ALA A 447 19.96 19.70 -1.25
N LYS A 448 20.25 18.86 -0.23
CA LYS A 448 19.35 18.25 0.74
C LYS A 448 17.94 18.80 0.61
N GLU A 449 17.06 18.04 -0.05
CA GLU A 449 15.60 18.10 0.16
C GLU A 449 15.38 18.55 1.61
N PRO A 450 14.85 19.77 1.86
CA PRO A 450 14.87 20.36 3.19
C PRO A 450 14.09 19.54 4.21
N SER A 451 13.30 18.54 3.80
CA SER A 451 12.42 17.73 4.64
C SER A 451 12.90 16.29 4.87
N GLY A 452 13.76 15.72 4.02
CA GLY A 452 14.12 14.28 4.07
C GLY A 452 14.99 13.86 5.27
N ASN A 453 15.57 14.82 5.99
CA ASN A 453 16.27 14.59 7.27
C ASN A 453 15.60 15.32 8.43
N VAL A 454 14.41 15.91 8.22
CA VAL A 454 13.74 16.70 9.25
C VAL A 454 13.16 15.79 10.31
N SER A 455 13.82 15.79 11.46
CA SER A 455 13.28 15.23 12.68
C SER A 455 12.65 16.33 13.52
N PHE A 456 11.60 15.95 14.23
CA PHE A 456 10.85 16.83 15.09
C PHE A 456 11.01 16.37 16.53
N ASP A 457 11.46 17.27 17.39
CA ASP A 457 11.65 17.01 18.80
C ASP A 457 10.66 17.85 19.61
N TYR A 458 9.82 17.17 20.38
CA TYR A 458 8.83 17.81 21.24
C TYR A 458 9.47 18.18 22.56
N LYS A 459 9.44 19.47 22.89
CA LYS A 459 10.00 20.02 24.12
C LYS A 459 8.91 20.50 25.05
N THR A 460 9.10 20.29 26.34
CA THR A 460 8.29 20.93 27.39
C THR A 460 8.91 22.27 27.76
N VAL A 461 8.08 23.25 28.10
CA VAL A 461 8.54 24.49 28.72
C VAL A 461 8.93 24.18 30.16
N GLU A 462 10.22 24.34 30.48
CA GLU A 462 10.72 24.09 31.84
C GLU A 462 10.04 24.98 32.88
N ASN A 463 9.73 24.41 34.03
CA ASN A 463 9.12 25.10 35.17
C ASN A 463 7.78 25.79 34.84
N TYR A 464 7.02 25.25 33.88
CA TYR A 464 5.72 25.80 33.47
C TYR A 464 4.59 24.78 33.67
N GLY A 465 3.60 25.16 34.47
CA GLY A 465 2.45 24.30 34.79
C GLY A 465 2.81 23.10 35.67
N ASP A 466 1.91 22.13 35.68
CA ASP A 466 2.05 20.81 36.29
C ASP A 466 1.81 19.70 35.24
N ASP A 467 1.67 18.45 35.69
CA ASP A 467 1.45 17.29 34.81
C ASP A 467 0.19 17.42 33.93
N GLU A 468 -0.79 18.26 34.31
CA GLU A 468 -2.05 18.48 33.59
C GLU A 468 -2.06 19.79 32.76
N THR A 469 -1.16 20.75 33.05
CA THR A 469 -1.16 22.11 32.49
C THR A 469 0.15 22.50 31.79
N GLN A 470 0.76 21.54 31.11
CA GLN A 470 2.07 21.69 30.47
C GLN A 470 2.00 22.41 29.11
N ALA A 471 2.84 23.41 28.90
CA ALA A 471 3.09 23.97 27.57
C ALA A 471 4.21 23.20 26.85
N ARG A 472 3.97 22.87 25.57
CA ARG A 472 4.93 22.18 24.70
C ARG A 472 5.21 22.99 23.45
N TYR A 473 6.40 22.82 22.89
CA TYR A 473 6.80 23.36 21.59
C TYR A 473 7.58 22.31 20.80
N VAL A 474 7.78 22.55 19.51
CA VAL A 474 8.50 21.65 18.62
C VAL A 474 9.77 22.33 18.12
N GLU A 475 10.86 21.59 18.07
CA GLU A 475 12.08 21.95 17.36
C GLU A 475 12.29 21.02 16.17
N VAL A 476 12.71 21.60 15.06
CA VAL A 476 13.08 20.92 13.83
C VAL A 476 14.61 20.75 13.82
N SER A 477 15.08 19.57 13.43
CA SER A 477 16.49 19.32 13.18
C SER A 477 16.71 18.56 11.87
N GLY A 478 17.83 18.80 11.19
CA GLY A 478 18.18 18.12 9.94
C GLY A 478 17.94 18.94 8.68
N LEU A 479 17.58 20.23 8.80
CA LEU A 479 17.60 21.14 7.65
C LEU A 479 19.02 21.32 7.12
N ALA A 480 19.14 21.53 5.81
CA ALA A 480 20.41 21.79 5.14
C ALA A 480 21.09 23.07 5.67
N ASP A 481 20.29 24.11 5.93
CA ASP A 481 20.75 25.41 6.38
C ASP A 481 20.46 25.61 7.89
N SER A 482 21.54 25.61 8.68
CA SER A 482 21.47 25.82 10.13
C SER A 482 20.92 27.19 10.56
N ALA A 483 21.06 28.23 9.74
CA ALA A 483 20.51 29.55 10.01
C ALA A 483 18.99 29.57 9.77
N VAL A 484 18.53 28.92 8.70
CA VAL A 484 17.09 28.68 8.47
C VAL A 484 16.50 27.84 9.60
N GLN A 485 17.20 26.78 10.04
CA GLN A 485 16.77 25.94 11.15
C GLN A 485 16.64 26.72 12.46
N GLY A 486 17.65 27.51 12.81
CA GLY A 486 17.61 28.35 14.02
C GLY A 486 16.47 29.38 13.97
N LYS A 487 16.29 30.03 12.80
CA LYS A 487 15.18 30.97 12.56
C LYS A 487 13.82 30.30 12.67
N LEU A 488 13.66 29.11 12.07
CA LEU A 488 12.42 28.34 12.12
C LEU A 488 12.10 27.89 13.55
N ASN A 489 13.06 27.30 14.26
CA ASN A 489 12.89 26.84 15.65
C ASN A 489 12.54 27.99 16.60
N GLY A 490 13.18 29.16 16.44
CA GLY A 490 12.81 30.35 17.18
C GLY A 490 11.34 30.72 16.98
N LYS A 491 10.88 30.79 15.73
CA LYS A 491 9.49 31.15 15.43
C LYS A 491 8.48 30.05 15.78
N LEU A 492 8.83 28.77 15.65
CA LEU A 492 8.00 27.65 16.09
C LEU A 492 7.79 27.70 17.59
N LYS A 493 8.87 27.91 18.35
CA LYS A 493 8.81 28.10 19.80
C LYS A 493 7.93 29.30 20.16
N ASP A 494 8.19 30.46 19.59
CA ASP A 494 7.40 31.68 19.82
C ASP A 494 5.91 31.46 19.49
N PHE A 495 5.62 30.79 18.38
CA PHE A 495 4.25 30.47 18.00
C PHE A 495 3.58 29.57 19.03
N CYS A 496 4.22 28.45 19.40
CA CYS A 496 3.66 27.47 20.33
C CYS A 496 3.43 28.07 21.72
N ILE A 497 4.41 28.80 22.26
CA ILE A 497 4.34 29.28 23.64
C ILE A 497 3.73 30.69 23.77
N SER A 498 3.40 31.36 22.67
CA SER A 498 2.76 32.69 22.72
C SER A 498 1.59 32.80 23.72
N PRO A 499 0.67 31.81 23.86
CA PRO A 499 -0.42 31.88 24.83
C PRO A 499 0.06 31.98 26.28
N THR A 500 1.23 31.43 26.60
CA THR A 500 1.80 31.50 27.95
C THR A 500 2.32 32.90 28.27
N SER A 501 2.89 33.58 27.27
CA SER A 501 3.44 34.93 27.41
C SER A 501 2.38 36.03 27.45
N SER A 502 1.21 35.77 26.85
CA SER A 502 0.05 36.69 26.83
C SER A 502 -1.08 36.21 27.73
N ALA A 503 -0.80 35.30 28.67
CA ALA A 503 -1.81 34.68 29.52
C ALA A 503 -2.53 35.74 30.36
N GLU A 504 -3.85 35.62 30.45
CA GLU A 504 -4.63 36.38 31.42
C GLU A 504 -4.19 36.02 32.85
N LYS A 505 -4.40 36.94 33.78
CA LYS A 505 -4.01 36.74 35.19
C LYS A 505 -4.64 35.47 35.75
N ASP A 506 -3.83 34.64 36.42
CA ASP A 506 -4.23 33.36 37.03
C ASP A 506 -4.72 32.30 36.03
N THR A 507 -4.29 32.38 34.76
CA THR A 507 -4.57 31.39 33.71
C THR A 507 -3.30 30.62 33.33
N THR A 508 -3.41 29.29 33.30
CA THR A 508 -2.35 28.37 32.80
C THR A 508 -2.84 27.64 31.56
N TYR A 509 -1.94 27.30 30.65
CA TYR A 509 -2.29 26.68 29.37
C TYR A 509 -1.65 25.30 29.22
N ASN A 510 -2.47 24.27 28.94
CA ASN A 510 -1.97 23.05 28.32
C ASN A 510 -1.89 23.28 26.81
N ILE A 511 -0.70 23.16 26.23
CA ILE A 511 -0.45 23.42 24.81
C ILE A 511 0.11 22.16 24.18
N MET A 512 -0.59 21.63 23.18
CA MET A 512 -0.13 20.51 22.37
C MET A 512 0.05 20.97 20.91
N PRO A 513 1.28 21.19 20.44
CA PRO A 513 1.52 21.38 19.02
C PRO A 513 1.33 20.07 18.27
N VAL A 514 0.78 20.16 17.06
CA VAL A 514 0.76 19.07 16.07
C VAL A 514 1.12 19.69 14.74
N PHE A 515 1.96 19.02 13.97
CA PHE A 515 2.44 19.55 12.70
C PHE A 515 2.37 18.49 11.60
N GLU A 516 2.44 18.97 10.37
CA GLU A 516 2.44 18.18 9.15
C GLU A 516 3.38 18.82 8.13
N VAL A 517 4.18 18.02 7.42
CA VAL A 517 4.98 18.51 6.29
C VAL A 517 4.17 18.32 5.02
N VAL A 518 4.00 19.38 4.25
CA VAL A 518 3.05 19.42 3.14
C VAL A 518 3.72 20.01 1.91
N GLY A 519 3.60 19.33 0.77
CA GLY A 519 4.19 19.80 -0.49
C GLY A 519 5.72 19.90 -0.45
N GLY A 520 6.38 19.16 0.45
CA GLY A 520 7.84 19.13 0.61
C GLY A 520 8.47 20.33 1.32
N ASP A 521 7.90 21.54 1.18
CA ASP A 521 8.49 22.79 1.70
C ASP A 521 7.65 23.54 2.74
N LEU A 522 6.39 23.15 2.94
CA LEU A 522 5.51 23.76 3.95
C LEU A 522 5.46 22.91 5.21
N LEU A 523 5.56 23.57 6.36
CA LEU A 523 5.27 22.99 7.67
C LEU A 523 3.97 23.58 8.18
N SER A 524 2.89 22.83 8.09
CA SER A 524 1.60 23.19 8.67
C SER A 524 1.61 22.83 10.15
N ILE A 525 1.41 23.82 11.03
CA ILE A 525 1.34 23.57 12.47
C ILE A 525 0.02 24.08 13.03
N ARG A 526 -0.52 23.30 13.98
CA ARG A 526 -1.64 23.69 14.84
C ARG A 526 -1.28 23.48 16.30
N THR A 527 -1.86 24.27 17.18
CA THR A 527 -1.79 24.06 18.63
C THR A 527 -3.19 23.91 19.17
N TYR A 528 -3.41 22.83 19.91
CA TYR A 528 -4.60 22.68 20.75
C TYR A 528 -4.26 23.23 22.13
N ASN A 529 -4.93 24.32 22.49
CA ASN A 529 -4.66 25.07 23.71
C ASN A 529 -5.86 24.95 24.63
N THR A 530 -5.66 24.41 25.83
CA THR A 530 -6.68 24.37 26.87
C THR A 530 -6.26 25.32 27.99
N ALA A 531 -7.05 26.37 28.18
CA ALA A 531 -6.82 27.41 29.17
C ALA A 531 -7.55 27.08 30.48
N TYR A 532 -6.79 27.06 31.58
CA TYR A 532 -7.27 26.83 32.94
C TYR A 532 -7.12 28.10 33.75
N THR A 533 -8.23 28.81 33.95
CA THR A 533 -8.26 30.03 34.76
C THR A 533 -8.77 29.72 36.16
N LYS A 534 -8.04 30.17 37.19
CA LYS A 534 -8.42 29.94 38.58
C LYS A 534 -9.81 30.52 38.88
N GLY A 535 -10.73 29.66 39.28
CA GLY A 535 -12.12 30.04 39.60
C GLY A 535 -13.09 30.01 38.42
N ALA A 536 -12.63 29.66 37.21
CA ALA A 536 -13.52 29.34 36.09
C ALA A 536 -14.24 28.00 36.32
N ALA A 537 -15.47 27.88 35.82
CA ALA A 537 -16.27 26.67 35.96
C ALA A 537 -15.79 25.51 35.08
N TYR A 538 -15.10 25.82 33.98
CA TYR A 538 -14.60 24.88 33.00
C TYR A 538 -13.39 25.50 32.27
N PRO A 539 -12.47 24.67 31.76
CA PRO A 539 -11.39 25.14 30.91
C PRO A 539 -11.91 25.52 29.52
N VAL A 540 -11.23 26.44 28.83
CA VAL A 540 -11.62 26.89 27.48
C VAL A 540 -10.61 26.40 26.46
N ASN A 541 -11.09 25.76 25.39
CA ASN A 541 -10.26 25.27 24.31
C ASN A 541 -10.13 26.31 23.19
N SER A 542 -8.96 26.38 22.57
CA SER A 542 -8.75 27.15 21.35
C SER A 542 -7.75 26.44 20.45
N ILE A 543 -7.88 26.70 19.16
CA ILE A 543 -6.94 26.26 18.15
C ILE A 543 -6.22 27.47 17.56
N ARG A 544 -4.91 27.36 17.36
CA ARG A 544 -4.12 28.33 16.59
C ARG A 544 -3.34 27.59 15.53
N THR A 545 -3.26 28.16 14.34
CA THR A 545 -2.63 27.53 13.19
C THR A 545 -1.63 28.47 12.52
N GLN A 546 -0.63 27.91 11.85
CA GLN A 546 0.35 28.67 11.08
C GLN A 546 0.97 27.77 10.00
N ILE A 547 1.31 28.35 8.85
CA ILE A 547 2.11 27.68 7.82
C ILE A 547 3.51 28.28 7.79
N PHE A 548 4.52 27.47 8.07
CA PHE A 548 5.92 27.84 7.97
C PHE A 548 6.53 27.32 6.67
N SER A 549 7.57 27.98 6.17
CA SER A 549 8.41 27.44 5.09
C SER A 549 9.63 26.76 5.71
N LEU A 550 9.87 25.50 5.34
CA LEU A 550 11.08 24.74 5.68
C LEU A 550 12.32 25.31 4.99
N THR A 551 12.14 25.98 3.85
CA THR A 551 13.24 26.54 3.05
C THR A 551 13.69 27.92 3.54
N THR A 552 12.77 28.77 4.00
CA THR A 552 13.11 30.15 4.42
C THR A 552 13.01 30.39 5.93
N GLY A 553 12.35 29.49 6.66
CA GLY A 553 12.01 29.68 8.07
C GLY A 553 11.01 30.81 8.28
N ASP A 554 10.25 31.20 7.26
CA ASP A 554 9.22 32.24 7.35
C ASP A 554 7.87 31.70 7.78
N LYS A 555 7.17 32.47 8.63
CA LYS A 555 5.91 32.08 9.27
C LYS A 555 4.69 32.42 8.44
N ASP A 556 4.82 33.23 7.40
CA ASP A 556 3.71 33.62 6.53
C ASP A 556 3.87 32.95 5.16
N ALA A 557 4.14 31.64 5.17
CA ALA A 557 4.38 30.88 3.95
C ALA A 557 3.10 30.65 3.13
N GLY A 558 1.91 30.99 3.65
CA GLY A 558 0.68 31.07 2.88
C GLY A 558 -0.54 31.38 3.73
N LYS A 559 -1.58 31.92 3.08
CA LYS A 559 -2.96 32.05 3.59
C LYS A 559 -3.87 31.11 2.79
N LEU A 560 -5.05 30.81 3.32
CA LEU A 560 -6.02 29.89 2.69
C LEU A 560 -6.30 30.24 1.21
N TRP A 561 -6.44 31.53 0.92
CA TRP A 561 -6.74 32.01 -0.43
C TRP A 561 -5.54 32.00 -1.39
N ASP A 562 -4.34 31.69 -0.90
CA ASP A 562 -3.20 31.38 -1.77
C ASP A 562 -3.28 29.96 -2.31
N PHE A 563 -4.11 29.10 -1.70
CA PHE A 563 -4.33 27.71 -2.10
C PHE A 563 -5.65 27.53 -2.85
N ILE A 564 -6.67 28.35 -2.54
CA ILE A 564 -8.03 28.28 -3.10
C ILE A 564 -8.30 29.47 -4.02
N ASN A 565 -8.56 29.18 -5.30
CA ASN A 565 -8.67 30.17 -6.37
C ASN A 565 -10.01 30.94 -6.40
N ASN A 566 -11.04 30.45 -5.71
CA ASN A 566 -12.37 31.06 -5.71
C ASN A 566 -13.08 30.94 -4.36
N LYS A 567 -12.97 32.03 -3.59
CA LYS A 567 -13.59 32.20 -2.27
C LYS A 567 -15.12 31.99 -2.28
N ASN A 568 -15.83 32.50 -3.28
CA ASN A 568 -17.29 32.43 -3.33
C ASN A 568 -17.76 31.00 -3.56
N THR A 569 -17.07 30.25 -4.42
CA THR A 569 -17.40 28.84 -4.65
C THR A 569 -17.06 27.98 -3.42
N PHE A 570 -15.94 28.26 -2.75
CA PHE A 570 -15.61 27.61 -1.48
C PHE A 570 -16.68 27.87 -0.40
N LYS A 571 -17.15 29.12 -0.28
CA LYS A 571 -18.28 29.48 0.59
C LYS A 571 -19.55 28.73 0.24
N GLN A 572 -19.84 28.55 -1.05
CA GLN A 572 -21.00 27.78 -1.48
C GLN A 572 -20.87 26.29 -1.09
N MET A 573 -19.69 25.69 -1.21
CA MET A 573 -19.45 24.30 -0.74
C MET A 573 -19.72 24.14 0.76
N VAL A 574 -19.36 25.14 1.56
CA VAL A 574 -19.71 25.19 2.99
C VAL A 574 -21.22 25.25 3.19
N LEU A 575 -21.93 26.13 2.48
CA LEU A 575 -23.40 26.23 2.60
C LEU A 575 -24.12 24.95 2.14
N ASP A 576 -23.53 24.23 1.20
CA ASP A 576 -24.03 22.94 0.71
C ASP A 576 -23.76 21.77 1.69
N GLY A 577 -23.02 22.01 2.78
CA GLY A 577 -22.73 21.00 3.80
C GLY A 577 -21.71 19.94 3.37
N LYS A 578 -20.82 20.26 2.42
CA LYS A 578 -19.88 19.30 1.81
C LYS A 578 -18.62 19.00 2.61
N LEU A 579 -18.35 19.75 3.69
CA LEU A 579 -17.19 19.53 4.54
C LEU A 579 -17.52 18.52 5.64
N GLY A 580 -16.55 17.74 6.10
CA GLY A 580 -16.63 17.04 7.38
C GLY A 580 -16.78 18.03 8.53
N PHE A 581 -17.36 17.60 9.66
CA PHE A 581 -17.64 18.50 10.78
C PHE A 581 -17.45 17.83 12.14
N ALA A 582 -16.68 18.48 13.00
CA ALA A 582 -16.45 18.11 14.39
C ALA A 582 -16.53 19.34 15.32
N ALA A 583 -17.09 19.17 16.51
CA ALA A 583 -17.08 20.21 17.56
C ALA A 583 -16.10 19.83 18.67
N ALA A 584 -15.25 20.77 19.09
CA ALA A 584 -14.29 20.51 20.15
C ALA A 584 -14.96 20.51 21.53
N GLY A 585 -14.76 19.45 22.31
CA GLY A 585 -15.29 19.34 23.68
C GLY A 585 -16.71 18.78 23.79
N VAL A 586 -17.25 18.21 22.71
CA VAL A 586 -18.58 17.55 22.70
C VAL A 586 -18.42 16.07 22.35
N GLU A 587 -18.88 15.16 23.21
CA GLU A 587 -18.93 13.72 22.95
C GLU A 587 -20.33 13.31 22.45
N GLY A 588 -20.41 12.56 21.34
CA GLY A 588 -21.67 12.02 20.79
C GLY A 588 -22.18 12.70 19.51
N GLU A 589 -23.29 12.18 18.96
CA GLU A 589 -23.92 12.76 17.76
C GLU A 589 -24.52 14.13 18.03
N MET A 590 -24.22 15.11 17.17
CA MET A 590 -24.70 16.48 17.35
C MET A 590 -26.08 16.71 16.71
N PRO A 591 -26.96 17.51 17.35
CA PRO A 591 -28.25 17.87 16.78
C PRO A 591 -28.12 18.51 15.39
N GLN A 592 -28.99 18.12 14.46
CA GLN A 592 -28.98 18.61 13.08
C GLN A 592 -29.11 20.15 12.98
N GLU A 593 -29.86 20.76 13.89
CA GLU A 593 -30.02 22.22 13.98
C GLU A 593 -28.70 22.92 14.35
N LEU A 594 -27.93 22.33 15.26
CA LEU A 594 -26.62 22.83 15.68
C LEU A 594 -25.61 22.70 14.53
N LYS A 595 -25.63 21.57 13.82
CA LYS A 595 -24.81 21.35 12.62
C LYS A 595 -25.12 22.42 11.56
N ALA A 596 -26.40 22.66 11.24
CA ALA A 596 -26.79 23.68 10.27
C ALA A 596 -26.35 25.11 10.70
N GLY A 597 -26.46 25.42 11.99
CA GLY A 597 -25.94 26.67 12.56
C GLY A 597 -24.42 26.82 12.38
N ALA A 598 -23.67 25.73 12.53
CA ALA A 598 -22.22 25.72 12.38
C ALA A 598 -21.77 26.00 10.94
N TYR A 599 -22.35 25.36 9.92
CA TYR A 599 -22.01 25.67 8.52
C TYR A 599 -22.40 27.11 8.14
N LYS A 600 -23.53 27.62 8.65
CA LYS A 600 -23.91 29.02 8.44
C LYS A 600 -22.87 29.97 9.03
N LYS A 601 -22.45 29.72 10.27
CA LYS A 601 -21.43 30.54 10.94
C LYS A 601 -20.07 30.46 10.25
N LEU A 602 -19.68 29.28 9.75
CA LEU A 602 -18.47 29.13 8.94
C LEU A 602 -18.56 29.97 7.66
N ALA A 603 -19.70 29.93 6.97
CA ALA A 603 -19.92 30.73 5.76
C ALA A 603 -19.89 32.25 6.03
N GLU A 604 -20.39 32.71 7.18
CA GLU A 604 -20.25 34.10 7.63
C GLU A 604 -18.78 34.43 7.96
N SER A 605 -18.07 33.50 8.62
CA SER A 605 -16.67 33.68 9.01
C SER A 605 -15.73 33.83 7.81
N ILE A 606 -16.02 33.15 6.69
CA ILE A 606 -15.27 33.27 5.42
C ILE A 606 -15.11 34.73 4.96
N ASP A 607 -16.07 35.61 5.28
CA ASP A 607 -16.02 37.02 4.89
C ASP A 607 -15.22 37.94 5.81
N THR A 608 -14.74 37.42 6.93
CA THR A 608 -13.86 38.16 7.82
C THR A 608 -12.42 38.20 7.29
N SER A 609 -11.65 39.20 7.72
CA SER A 609 -10.26 39.36 7.27
C SER A 609 -9.31 38.33 7.88
N GLU A 610 -9.71 37.75 9.01
CA GLU A 610 -8.94 36.85 9.85
C GLU A 610 -9.05 35.40 9.37
N PHE A 611 -10.15 35.04 8.71
CA PHE A 611 -10.44 33.66 8.29
C PHE A 611 -9.39 33.08 7.35
N ALA A 612 -8.74 33.92 6.54
CA ALA A 612 -7.65 33.49 5.65
C ALA A 612 -6.47 32.85 6.41
N ALA A 613 -6.35 33.07 7.72
CA ALA A 613 -5.36 32.44 8.58
C ALA A 613 -5.93 31.25 9.39
N GLN A 614 -7.23 31.01 9.39
CA GLN A 614 -7.90 29.95 10.18
C GLN A 614 -7.95 28.63 9.43
N PHE A 615 -6.79 28.16 8.98
CA PHE A 615 -6.66 26.89 8.29
C PHE A 615 -5.36 26.18 8.66
N TYR A 616 -5.34 24.88 8.42
CA TYR A 616 -4.14 24.04 8.45
C TYR A 616 -4.35 22.82 7.55
N PHE A 617 -3.25 22.17 7.20
CA PHE A 617 -3.27 20.86 6.57
C PHE A 617 -3.00 19.80 7.64
N SER A 618 -3.70 18.68 7.55
CA SER A 618 -3.49 17.51 8.41
C SER A 618 -3.06 16.31 7.60
N ASP A 619 -2.53 15.32 8.33
CA ASP A 619 -2.27 13.96 7.87
C ASP A 619 -3.40 13.41 6.97
N GLY A 620 -3.02 12.61 5.98
CA GLY A 620 -3.92 12.08 4.94
C GLY A 620 -4.39 13.12 3.92
N GLY A 621 -3.66 14.22 3.77
CA GLY A 621 -3.92 15.25 2.74
C GLY A 621 -5.28 15.91 2.86
N THR A 622 -5.59 16.39 4.07
CA THR A 622 -6.85 17.07 4.36
C THR A 622 -6.60 18.55 4.69
N LEU A 623 -7.37 19.43 4.07
CA LEU A 623 -7.42 20.85 4.42
C LEU A 623 -8.48 21.06 5.49
N ASN A 624 -8.09 21.66 6.60
CA ASN A 624 -8.96 21.93 7.74
C ASN A 624 -9.15 23.43 7.89
N VAL A 625 -10.39 23.85 8.13
CA VAL A 625 -10.76 25.22 8.50
C VAL A 625 -11.61 25.20 9.76
N TRP A 626 -11.64 26.31 10.49
CA TRP A 626 -12.41 26.37 11.72
C TRP A 626 -13.03 27.75 11.96
N CYS A 627 -14.06 27.79 12.80
CA CYS A 627 -14.63 29.03 13.32
C CYS A 627 -14.94 28.90 14.81
N ASN A 628 -15.13 30.02 15.50
CA ASN A 628 -15.46 30.01 16.93
C ASN A 628 -16.83 29.36 17.15
N GLY A 629 -16.97 28.58 18.21
CA GLY A 629 -18.25 28.05 18.64
C GLY A 629 -19.15 29.13 19.21
N GLU A 630 -20.41 28.81 19.48
CA GLU A 630 -21.34 29.76 20.09
C GLU A 630 -21.11 29.94 21.59
N ASN A 631 -20.82 28.84 22.28
CA ASN A 631 -20.53 28.81 23.70
C ASN A 631 -19.87 27.48 24.05
N HIS A 632 -19.33 27.38 25.27
CA HIS A 632 -18.62 26.19 25.73
C HIS A 632 -19.46 24.90 25.68
N ALA A 633 -20.78 24.98 25.91
CA ALA A 633 -21.65 23.80 25.92
C ALA A 633 -21.91 23.22 24.51
N THR A 634 -21.69 24.00 23.46
CA THR A 634 -21.80 23.56 22.06
C THR A 634 -20.43 23.42 21.38
N GLY A 635 -19.37 23.48 22.17
CA GLY A 635 -17.98 23.42 21.77
C GLY A 635 -17.35 24.80 21.61
N ASP A 636 -16.11 24.96 22.07
CA ASP A 636 -15.41 26.24 22.04
C ASP A 636 -15.05 26.71 20.61
N TYR A 637 -14.81 25.74 19.72
CA TYR A 637 -14.65 25.96 18.29
C TYR A 637 -15.20 24.79 17.48
N TRP A 638 -15.48 25.07 16.22
CA TRP A 638 -16.05 24.16 15.25
C TRP A 638 -15.05 23.94 14.12
N LEU A 639 -14.69 22.68 13.91
CA LEU A 639 -13.70 22.25 12.93
C LEU A 639 -14.40 21.63 11.73
N PHE A 640 -13.91 21.96 10.55
CA PHE A 640 -14.40 21.43 9.29
C PHE A 640 -13.23 20.96 8.44
N ASP A 641 -13.36 19.76 7.92
CA ASP A 641 -12.33 19.09 7.14
C ASP A 641 -12.80 18.84 5.70
N ILE A 642 -11.86 18.87 4.77
CA ILE A 642 -12.09 18.53 3.37
C ILE A 642 -10.83 17.88 2.77
N PRO A 643 -10.93 16.67 2.18
CA PRO A 643 -9.83 16.09 1.43
C PRO A 643 -9.37 17.06 0.34
N VAL A 644 -8.05 17.29 0.21
CA VAL A 644 -7.56 18.26 -0.79
C VAL A 644 -7.93 17.83 -2.21
N THR A 645 -8.10 16.54 -2.46
CA THR A 645 -8.54 15.96 -3.73
C THR A 645 -9.93 16.45 -4.16
N GLU A 646 -10.83 16.76 -3.22
CA GLU A 646 -12.14 17.32 -3.52
C GLU A 646 -12.07 18.81 -3.94
N LEU A 647 -10.92 19.44 -3.73
CA LEU A 647 -10.69 20.85 -4.06
C LEU A 647 -10.06 21.06 -5.42
N GLY A 648 -9.88 20.03 -6.26
CA GLY A 648 -9.18 20.13 -7.55
C GLY A 648 -9.69 21.28 -8.45
N ASN A 649 -11.01 21.46 -8.54
CA ASN A 649 -11.62 22.55 -9.34
C ASN A 649 -11.45 23.95 -8.73
N LEU A 650 -11.06 24.02 -7.45
CA LEU A 650 -10.78 25.24 -6.69
C LEU A 650 -9.30 25.43 -6.38
N ALA A 651 -8.45 24.51 -6.82
CA ALA A 651 -7.02 24.53 -6.53
C ALA A 651 -6.33 25.63 -7.33
N THR A 652 -5.42 26.31 -6.66
CA THR A 652 -4.39 27.14 -7.30
C THR A 652 -3.17 26.28 -7.63
N ASP A 653 -2.20 26.85 -8.36
CA ASP A 653 -0.89 26.24 -8.61
C ASP A 653 -0.12 25.90 -7.33
N ARG A 654 -0.50 26.47 -6.18
CA ARG A 654 0.10 26.14 -4.88
C ARG A 654 -0.56 24.95 -4.18
N LEU A 655 -1.81 24.65 -4.53
CA LEU A 655 -2.55 23.51 -3.95
C LEU A 655 -2.47 22.28 -4.85
N LEU A 656 -2.35 22.45 -6.18
CA LEU A 656 -2.25 21.34 -7.13
C LEU A 656 -1.11 20.35 -6.79
N PRO A 657 0.14 20.78 -6.47
CA PRO A 657 1.19 19.85 -6.09
C PRO A 657 0.87 19.06 -4.81
N ILE A 658 0.17 19.70 -3.86
CA ILE A 658 -0.26 19.06 -2.62
C ILE A 658 -1.36 18.01 -2.90
N ILE A 659 -2.28 18.31 -3.81
CA ILE A 659 -3.31 17.38 -4.28
C ILE A 659 -2.69 16.19 -5.00
N GLU A 660 -1.74 16.45 -5.89
CA GLU A 660 -1.03 15.41 -6.63
C GLU A 660 -0.24 14.51 -5.68
N GLN A 661 0.47 15.09 -4.71
CA GLN A 661 1.18 14.32 -3.68
C GLN A 661 0.19 13.48 -2.84
N THR A 662 -0.88 14.10 -2.33
CA THR A 662 -1.92 13.39 -1.55
C THR A 662 -2.57 12.27 -2.35
N SER A 663 -2.81 12.49 -3.64
CA SER A 663 -3.43 11.46 -4.51
C SER A 663 -2.49 10.30 -4.78
N ARG A 664 -1.16 10.49 -4.66
CA ARG A 664 -0.13 9.43 -4.74
C ARG A 664 0.10 8.72 -3.41
N ASP A 665 -0.10 9.43 -2.29
CA ASP A 665 0.07 8.90 -0.93
C ASP A 665 -1.22 8.19 -0.41
N GLY A 666 -2.37 8.46 -1.04
CA GLY A 666 -3.69 7.91 -0.69
C GLY A 666 -4.26 6.90 -1.69
N SER A 667 -3.65 6.77 -2.87
CA SER A 667 -3.73 5.60 -3.76
C SER A 667 -2.77 4.55 -3.24
#